data_AF-A0A957WIM0-F1
#
_entry.id   AF-A0A957WIM0-F1
#
_cell.length_a   1.000
_cell.length_b   1.000
_cell.length_c   1.000
_cell.angle_alpha   90.00
_cell.angle_beta   90.00
_cell.angle_gamma   90.00
#
_symmetry.space_group_name_H-M   'P 1'
#
loop_
_entity.id
_entity.type
_entity.pdbx_description
1 polymer ?
#
loop_
_entity_poly.entity_id
_entity_poly.type
_entity_poly.pdbx_seq_one_letter_code
_entity_poly.pdbx_strand_id
1 'polypeptide(L)'
;MATTGLETTANEPIPINQRRPRRTLNRLALALVAVAIAALGQMAFAQHSLWDGLLLYLVAAVLFVRALIHQSYPNFKFALANPHLANTLAVTKGRLNTIGLGLIGAAVVISFLSYTYFGQDERQHLAWWLYLTSLGLLVAGIIWLTPALPFRPELKRLFPNRQIVIGLVVVFGLALFMRLFNFTQQPFGIWFDEAEAGLAARHMLADPGYRPVFYQLINVTGHFLAVYAVALRWLGDSIYALRAVSVLFGLGGVLAAYLFGRELHGPRFGLALAFFVAVARWHVNFSRIAMTGIDTPFFEFLTLFFLTRLLKRGYLRDALWAGLALGFGLTFYTAFRLFILALALFVGVMALRWTSPVLTAMRQGGWQRYLMAAALLILTAWLVFMPVVQFALDNPDAFWYRTQQISILTKRDQADLSKALWESTQKHLLMFNFEGDKNGRHNLPGAPMLDPIMGILLILGLALALARPFQPANTFFLILLPVALIGGIFSVDFEAPQSLRSIAVMPAVFYFVTLAVAALGREAETVLQPLPKIWVLGPAVAAAVAIYLLNAHTYFVRQANDFASWNAFSAPETITGRQMARLGPDYTYILSPFLTNHPTTQFLAPEITQQQHLSLPDALPVRDASGRPVAMFLHPDDVWVFNNAKKLYPNADFETFFGPRVLPDSEESPPSVYFVGLQPNDLMSIRGLDLRYWSTTAAPETQFFTGPLASSRAFNINATWPQDSPAERDFYAEWNGILYAPEYGPYDLRLVTPAGGLLEIDGTPVIEGTTETIEDLLLAEGNHQIRVRAEAGQGPVALYWRPPRQADESLIPAWALYTNPVTNHGLRGSFYPNPDWEGPPALQRIDPFLDTYFHLIPLKRPYSVEWEGALVAPQSGLYRLGLRAVQEGELFIDGQSLLTTTGPDEYTEAPISLDAGLHSLLIRYRDTVDRSRIHLSWITPNGSIQAIPTDYLWPPMGKYPEPTAPVTEVIETQPIRLQHLFSLGTPGREPGQFLDPRDVAVLSDGRLVVADTGNRQVQIFDQQYNYLATLTGDDDPFEEPLAVATNSEDEILVLDSTLQWVYRYDSQGNFIERFGGPEARFFHPRGLTVFDDDSLAVADTGTGQIKFFDPDGNLTGSTGTVGTAPGQFNEPTDVLRDGQGTYFVAEAENDRIQRLDGAGQPLNQWTIPPSLALNGPHLAFAPDDSLFVTQADSGTLQRYDPDGALLDQWQSIDQMRFLAPVGIYYDANTRRLYVTDVAAHQVHVFWVQVGDEEG
;
A
#
# COMPACT_ATOMS: atom_id res chain seq x y z
N MET A 1 26.22 76.89 36.30
CA MET A 1 26.28 77.01 37.77
C MET A 1 24.89 77.38 38.28
N ALA A 2 24.28 76.49 39.06
CA ALA A 2 23.33 76.78 40.16
C ALA A 2 22.64 75.46 40.54
N THR A 3 23.13 74.92 41.65
CA THR A 3 22.67 73.80 42.47
C THR A 3 21.45 74.17 43.32
N THR A 4 20.59 73.18 43.59
CA THR A 4 20.07 72.72 44.91
C THR A 4 19.09 71.58 44.58
N GLY A 5 19.09 70.38 45.16
CA GLY A 5 19.46 69.91 46.48
C GLY A 5 18.20 69.25 47.07
N LEU A 6 18.25 67.95 47.42
CA LEU A 6 17.59 67.38 48.62
C LEU A 6 17.83 65.87 48.72
N GLU A 7 18.37 65.52 49.88
CA GLU A 7 18.65 64.19 50.40
C GLU A 7 17.41 63.44 50.88
N THR A 8 17.62 62.13 50.95
CA THR A 8 16.94 61.05 51.66
C THR A 8 16.12 61.38 52.91
N THR A 9 14.93 60.76 53.01
CA THR A 9 14.40 60.21 54.26
C THR A 9 13.85 58.80 54.02
N ALA A 10 14.14 57.91 54.98
CA ALA A 10 13.81 56.50 55.00
C ALA A 10 12.46 56.24 55.71
N ASN A 11 11.86 55.11 55.35
CA ASN A 11 11.01 54.21 56.15
C ASN A 11 10.03 54.81 57.17
N GLU A 12 8.74 54.81 56.79
CA GLU A 12 7.65 54.45 57.71
C GLU A 12 6.78 53.33 57.09
N PRO A 13 6.37 52.32 57.86
CA PRO A 13 5.58 51.20 57.37
C PRO A 13 4.10 51.59 57.26
N ILE A 14 3.58 51.64 56.04
CA ILE A 14 2.14 51.82 55.81
C ILE A 14 1.41 50.52 56.23
N PRO A 15 0.29 50.59 56.98
CA PRO A 15 -0.38 49.41 57.53
C PRO A 15 -0.92 48.49 56.42
N ILE A 16 -0.71 47.19 56.61
CA ILE A 16 -1.34 46.11 55.84
C ILE A 16 -2.85 46.17 56.09
N ASN A 17 -3.59 46.79 55.18
CA ASN A 17 -5.04 46.63 55.09
C ASN A 17 -5.41 46.27 53.65
N GLN A 18 -5.01 45.07 53.23
CA GLN A 18 -5.37 44.47 51.94
C GLN A 18 -6.84 44.00 51.97
N ARG A 19 -7.80 44.93 51.90
CA ARG A 19 -9.10 44.59 51.33
C ARG A 19 -8.91 44.50 49.82
N ARG A 20 -8.71 43.28 49.30
CA ARG A 20 -8.80 42.99 47.86
C ARG A 20 -10.10 43.65 47.35
N PRO A 21 -10.09 44.45 46.27
CA PRO A 21 -11.35 44.91 45.72
C PRO A 21 -12.13 43.68 45.27
N ARG A 22 -13.24 43.35 45.95
CA ARG A 22 -14.15 42.23 45.60
C ARG A 22 -14.45 42.16 44.09
N ARG A 23 -14.43 43.32 43.42
CA ARG A 23 -14.59 43.47 41.97
C ARG A 23 -13.57 42.70 41.13
N THR A 24 -12.30 42.59 41.51
CA THR A 24 -11.27 41.92 40.70
C THR A 24 -11.36 40.39 40.84
N LEU A 25 -11.63 39.90 42.06
CA LEU A 25 -11.87 38.47 42.30
C LEU A 25 -13.10 37.98 41.51
N ASN A 26 -14.18 38.77 41.48
CA ASN A 26 -15.39 38.44 40.73
C ASN A 26 -15.15 38.41 39.21
N ARG A 27 -14.23 39.23 38.67
CA ARG A 27 -13.89 39.23 37.24
C ARG A 27 -13.12 37.97 36.84
N LEU A 28 -12.09 37.60 37.59
CA LEU A 28 -11.33 36.38 37.31
C LEU A 28 -12.22 35.14 37.43
N ALA A 29 -13.06 35.06 38.47
CA ALA A 29 -14.01 33.96 38.63
C ALA A 29 -14.99 33.88 37.44
N LEU A 30 -15.55 35.02 36.99
CA LEU A 30 -16.45 35.07 35.83
C LEU A 30 -15.74 34.64 34.53
N ALA A 31 -14.47 35.04 34.34
CA ALA A 31 -13.68 34.62 33.19
C ALA A 31 -13.40 33.11 33.21
N LEU A 32 -13.12 32.52 34.37
CA LEU A 32 -12.92 31.07 34.51
C LEU A 32 -14.21 30.29 34.29
N VAL A 33 -15.36 30.79 34.75
CA VAL A 33 -16.69 30.22 34.43
C VAL A 33 -16.93 30.25 32.93
N ALA A 34 -16.59 31.36 32.25
CA ALA A 34 -16.70 31.43 30.81
C ALA A 34 -15.82 30.40 30.09
N VAL A 35 -14.58 30.18 30.56
CA VAL A 35 -13.70 29.12 30.03
C VAL A 35 -14.30 27.73 30.25
N ALA A 36 -14.91 27.47 31.41
CA ALA A 36 -15.57 26.19 31.70
C ALA A 36 -16.79 25.95 30.79
N ILE A 37 -17.61 26.97 30.56
CA ILE A 37 -18.75 26.89 29.62
C ILE A 37 -18.27 26.66 28.18
N ALA A 38 -17.20 27.35 27.78
CA ALA A 38 -16.58 27.12 26.48
C ALA A 38 -16.04 25.69 26.33
N ALA A 39 -15.49 25.10 27.41
CA ALA A 39 -15.09 23.70 27.41
C ALA A 39 -16.26 22.74 27.21
N LEU A 40 -17.42 23.00 27.83
CA LEU A 40 -18.66 22.25 27.55
C LEU A 40 -19.09 22.41 26.09
N GLY A 41 -18.98 23.62 25.52
CA GLY A 41 -19.26 23.85 24.11
C GLY A 41 -18.34 23.04 23.18
N GLN A 42 -17.05 22.97 23.51
CA GLN A 42 -16.10 22.16 22.76
C GLN A 42 -16.35 20.65 22.91
N MET A 43 -16.84 20.19 24.07
CA MET A 43 -17.26 18.80 24.28
C MET A 43 -18.51 18.47 23.45
N ALA A 44 -19.48 19.38 23.35
CA ALA A 44 -20.65 19.20 22.50
C ALA A 44 -20.25 19.04 21.02
N PHE A 45 -19.28 19.82 20.54
CA PHE A 45 -18.69 19.64 19.20
C PHE A 45 -18.03 18.27 19.02
N ALA A 46 -17.29 17.77 20.01
CA ALA A 46 -16.68 16.44 19.96
C ALA A 46 -17.73 15.31 19.92
N GLN A 47 -18.96 15.57 20.36
CA GLN A 47 -20.12 14.67 20.27
C GLN A 47 -20.98 14.94 19.02
N HIS A 48 -20.46 15.70 18.05
CA HIS A 48 -21.16 16.10 16.82
C HIS A 48 -22.44 16.92 17.04
N SER A 49 -22.63 17.56 18.22
CA SER A 49 -23.73 18.51 18.46
C SER A 49 -23.32 19.95 18.13
N LEU A 50 -23.61 20.37 16.88
CA LEU A 50 -23.25 21.70 16.38
C LEU A 50 -23.98 22.84 17.11
N TRP A 51 -25.31 22.77 17.25
CA TRP A 51 -26.08 23.90 17.78
C TRP A 51 -25.86 24.11 19.29
N ASP A 52 -25.73 23.04 20.06
CA ASP A 52 -25.43 23.14 21.50
C ASP A 52 -24.03 23.74 21.71
N GLY A 53 -23.05 23.29 20.92
CA GLY A 53 -21.70 23.83 20.97
C GLY A 53 -21.65 25.32 20.64
N LEU A 54 -22.36 25.76 19.59
CA LEU A 54 -22.47 27.17 19.21
C LEU A 54 -23.15 28.02 20.29
N LEU A 55 -24.24 27.53 20.89
CA LEU A 55 -24.95 28.22 21.97
C LEU A 55 -24.08 28.40 23.21
N LEU A 56 -23.39 27.35 23.64
CA LEU A 56 -22.47 27.39 24.77
C LEU A 56 -21.30 28.34 24.52
N TYR A 57 -20.73 28.33 23.30
CA TYR A 57 -19.69 29.28 22.92
C TYR A 57 -20.16 30.73 22.94
N LEU A 58 -21.39 31.00 22.50
CA LEU A 58 -21.98 32.34 22.56
C LEU A 58 -22.12 32.81 24.01
N VAL A 59 -22.64 31.97 24.91
CA VAL A 59 -22.76 32.28 26.34
C VAL A 59 -21.39 32.55 26.94
N ALA A 60 -20.40 31.68 26.69
CA ALA A 60 -19.03 31.85 27.15
C ALA A 60 -18.41 33.16 26.65
N ALA A 61 -18.56 33.48 25.37
CA ALA A 61 -18.05 34.71 24.77
C ALA A 61 -18.60 35.96 25.47
N VAL A 62 -19.92 36.01 25.71
CA VAL A 62 -20.58 37.14 26.40
C VAL A 62 -20.04 37.29 27.83
N LEU A 63 -19.92 36.20 28.59
CA LEU A 63 -19.42 36.22 29.97
C LEU A 63 -17.94 36.62 30.02
N PHE A 64 -17.11 36.11 29.11
CA PHE A 64 -15.69 36.42 29.05
C PHE A 64 -15.44 37.88 28.69
N VAL A 65 -16.16 38.40 27.69
CA VAL A 65 -16.11 39.83 27.34
C VAL A 65 -16.56 40.67 28.53
N ARG A 66 -17.68 40.34 29.19
CA ARG A 66 -18.17 41.08 30.36
C ARG A 66 -17.14 41.10 31.50
N ALA A 67 -16.42 39.99 31.71
CA ALA A 67 -15.38 39.90 32.73
C ALA A 67 -14.18 40.80 32.43
N LEU A 68 -13.77 40.88 31.16
CA LEU A 68 -12.44 41.38 30.78
C LEU A 68 -12.44 42.66 29.94
N ILE A 69 -13.58 43.15 29.44
CA ILE A 69 -13.69 44.26 28.46
C ILE A 69 -12.97 45.55 28.90
N HIS A 70 -12.83 45.79 30.19
CA HIS A 70 -12.15 46.98 30.72
C HIS A 70 -10.61 46.92 30.64
N GLN A 71 -10.00 45.77 30.36
CA GLN A 71 -8.56 45.62 30.20
C GLN A 71 -8.04 46.10 28.84
N SER A 72 -7.67 47.38 28.73
CA SER A 72 -7.05 47.88 27.50
C SER A 72 -5.53 47.69 27.51
N TYR A 73 -4.93 47.38 26.36
CA TYR A 73 -3.50 47.65 26.18
C TYR A 73 -3.29 49.16 25.99
N PRO A 74 -2.12 49.70 26.36
CA PRO A 74 -1.80 51.09 26.10
C PRO A 74 -1.99 51.42 24.61
N ASN A 75 -2.62 52.56 24.32
CA ASN A 75 -2.82 52.99 22.94
C ASN A 75 -1.49 53.09 22.19
N PHE A 76 -1.46 52.51 21.00
CA PHE A 76 -0.33 52.54 20.08
C PHE A 76 -0.03 54.00 19.69
N LYS A 77 1.10 54.54 20.11
CA LYS A 77 1.56 55.86 19.65
C LYS A 77 2.33 55.69 18.34
N PHE A 78 1.81 56.26 17.25
CA PHE A 78 2.47 56.24 15.94
C PHE A 78 3.63 57.22 15.93
N ALA A 79 4.86 56.71 16.06
CA ALA A 79 6.05 57.55 15.94
C ALA A 79 6.22 58.11 14.52
N LEU A 80 5.65 57.43 13.51
CA LEU A 80 5.67 57.90 12.12
C LEU A 80 4.94 59.24 11.92
N ALA A 81 3.98 59.57 12.79
CA ALA A 81 3.23 60.82 12.76
C ALA A 81 3.98 62.02 13.37
N ASN A 82 5.14 61.81 13.99
CA ASN A 82 5.90 62.89 14.63
C ASN A 82 6.67 63.73 13.60
N PRO A 83 6.31 65.01 13.37
CA PRO A 83 6.96 65.87 12.38
C PRO A 83 8.39 66.28 12.77
N HIS A 84 8.80 66.07 14.03
CA HIS A 84 10.14 66.39 14.53
C HIS A 84 11.17 65.28 14.33
N LEU A 85 10.77 64.08 13.88
CA LEU A 85 11.73 63.09 13.42
C LEU A 85 12.21 63.47 12.02
N ALA A 86 13.53 63.57 11.83
CA ALA A 86 14.12 63.90 10.53
C ALA A 86 13.60 62.97 9.40
N ASN A 87 13.28 63.57 8.25
CA ASN A 87 12.88 62.91 6.99
C ASN A 87 14.04 62.14 6.33
N THR A 88 15.20 62.05 6.97
CA THR A 88 16.36 61.43 6.38
C THR A 88 16.37 59.93 6.66
N LEU A 89 16.53 59.13 5.60
CA LEU A 89 17.04 57.75 5.68
C LEU A 89 18.37 57.71 6.49
N ALA A 90 19.09 58.85 6.51
CA ALA A 90 20.30 59.07 7.27
C ALA A 90 20.02 59.56 8.70
N VAL A 91 20.55 58.84 9.69
CA VAL A 91 20.97 59.46 10.95
C VAL A 91 22.41 59.93 10.71
N THR A 92 22.60 61.25 10.64
CA THR A 92 23.89 61.99 10.50
C THR A 92 24.61 61.98 9.14
N LYS A 93 25.20 63.14 8.78
CA LYS A 93 26.14 63.31 7.65
C LYS A 93 27.37 62.42 7.89
N GLY A 94 27.55 61.38 7.09
CA GLY A 94 28.71 60.50 7.16
C GLY A 94 28.88 59.67 5.89
N ARG A 95 30.13 59.43 5.48
CA ARG A 95 30.57 58.73 4.26
C ARG A 95 29.95 57.32 4.09
N LEU A 96 29.51 56.73 5.20
CA LEU A 96 28.88 55.40 5.27
C LEU A 96 27.43 55.38 4.73
N ASN A 97 26.65 56.44 4.96
CA ASN A 97 25.26 56.52 4.49
C ASN A 97 25.16 56.71 2.97
N THR A 98 26.14 57.38 2.37
CA THR A 98 26.30 57.49 0.91
C THR A 98 26.61 56.15 0.25
N ILE A 99 27.36 55.26 0.92
CA ILE A 99 27.63 53.90 0.42
C ILE A 99 26.34 53.09 0.44
N GLY A 100 25.61 53.08 1.56
CA GLY A 100 24.33 52.35 1.66
C GLY A 100 23.29 52.77 0.61
N LEU A 101 23.10 54.09 0.42
CA LEU A 101 22.21 54.61 -0.63
C LEU A 101 22.72 54.29 -2.04
N GLY A 102 24.05 54.35 -2.27
CA GLY A 102 24.66 53.99 -3.55
C GLY A 102 24.43 52.51 -3.90
N LEU A 103 24.55 51.61 -2.92
CA LEU A 103 24.27 50.18 -3.09
C LEU A 103 22.80 49.93 -3.46
N ILE A 104 21.85 50.60 -2.80
CA ILE A 104 20.43 50.49 -3.15
C ILE A 104 20.15 51.06 -4.55
N GLY A 105 20.75 52.20 -4.90
CA GLY A 105 20.64 52.76 -6.24
C GLY A 105 21.18 51.81 -7.33
N ALA A 106 22.33 51.19 -7.08
CA ALA A 106 22.90 50.17 -7.96
C ALA A 106 21.99 48.94 -8.06
N ALA A 107 21.42 48.48 -6.94
CA ALA A 107 20.44 47.39 -6.93
C ALA A 107 19.26 47.70 -7.86
N VAL A 108 18.65 48.88 -7.75
CA VAL A 108 17.52 49.28 -8.62
C VAL A 108 17.89 49.24 -10.10
N VAL A 109 19.06 49.79 -10.47
CA VAL A 109 19.52 49.80 -11.87
C VAL A 109 19.75 48.39 -12.39
N ILE A 110 20.42 47.54 -11.61
CA ILE A 110 20.68 46.13 -11.99
C ILE A 110 19.38 45.34 -12.06
N SER A 111 18.42 45.61 -11.18
CA SER A 111 17.08 45.00 -11.23
C SER A 111 16.35 45.33 -12.50
N PHE A 112 16.42 46.58 -12.97
CA PHE A 112 15.79 46.99 -14.22
C PHE A 112 16.43 46.26 -15.41
N LEU A 113 17.77 46.15 -15.41
CA LEU A 113 18.47 45.37 -16.44
C LEU A 113 18.06 43.89 -16.40
N SER A 114 17.99 43.29 -15.21
CA SER A 114 17.52 41.91 -15.00
C SER A 114 16.10 41.71 -15.55
N TYR A 115 15.17 42.63 -15.26
CA TYR A 115 13.80 42.61 -15.80
C TYR A 115 13.81 42.60 -17.34
N THR A 116 14.66 43.38 -18.01
CA THR A 116 14.70 43.36 -19.49
C THR A 116 15.17 42.03 -20.09
N TYR A 117 15.84 41.16 -19.33
CA TYR A 117 16.35 39.88 -19.80
C TYR A 117 15.49 38.67 -19.44
N PHE A 118 14.61 38.75 -18.44
CA PHE A 118 13.76 37.61 -18.06
C PHE A 118 12.75 37.21 -19.15
N GLY A 119 12.39 38.14 -20.06
CA GLY A 119 11.55 37.87 -21.23
C GLY A 119 12.32 37.37 -22.46
N GLN A 120 13.60 37.00 -22.31
CA GLN A 120 14.43 36.46 -23.38
C GLN A 120 14.94 35.07 -22.97
N ASP A 121 14.38 34.00 -23.53
CA ASP A 121 14.67 32.62 -23.12
C ASP A 121 16.17 32.29 -23.12
N GLU A 122 16.91 32.69 -24.17
CA GLU A 122 18.36 32.46 -24.27
C GLU A 122 19.20 33.20 -23.21
N ARG A 123 18.65 34.24 -22.57
CA ARG A 123 19.35 35.08 -21.58
C ARG A 123 18.80 34.94 -20.17
N GLN A 124 17.92 33.99 -19.94
CA GLN A 124 17.28 33.77 -18.64
C GLN A 124 18.31 33.51 -17.52
N HIS A 125 19.41 32.79 -17.80
CA HIS A 125 20.49 32.57 -16.83
C HIS A 125 21.11 33.89 -16.35
N LEU A 126 21.36 34.83 -17.27
CA LEU A 126 21.95 36.13 -16.97
C LEU A 126 20.96 36.99 -16.19
N ALA A 127 19.67 36.92 -16.54
CA ALA A 127 18.59 37.59 -15.82
C ALA A 127 18.58 37.21 -14.33
N TRP A 128 18.70 35.92 -14.02
CA TRP A 128 18.80 35.40 -12.65
C TRP A 128 20.06 35.87 -11.90
N TRP A 129 21.23 35.87 -12.54
CA TRP A 129 22.46 36.37 -11.90
C TRP A 129 22.39 37.86 -11.59
N LEU A 130 21.85 38.66 -12.51
CA LEU A 130 21.63 40.09 -12.29
C LEU A 130 20.58 40.31 -11.19
N TYR A 131 19.50 39.53 -11.16
CA TYR A 131 18.51 39.56 -10.09
C TYR A 131 19.13 39.29 -8.72
N LEU A 132 19.89 38.20 -8.59
CA LEU A 132 20.56 37.84 -7.33
C LEU A 132 21.59 38.90 -6.92
N THR A 133 22.30 39.50 -7.88
CA THR A 133 23.23 40.60 -7.63
C THR A 133 22.49 41.84 -7.12
N SER A 134 21.38 42.22 -7.76
CA SER A 134 20.49 43.30 -7.30
C SER A 134 20.02 43.05 -5.87
N LEU A 135 19.55 41.85 -5.57
CA LEU A 135 19.07 41.46 -4.24
C LEU A 135 20.18 41.52 -3.17
N GLY A 136 21.38 41.04 -3.50
CA GLY A 136 22.55 41.12 -2.63
C GLY A 136 22.96 42.56 -2.32
N LEU A 137 22.99 43.42 -3.35
CA LEU A 137 23.26 44.85 -3.19
C LEU A 137 22.18 45.57 -2.37
N LEU A 138 20.91 45.20 -2.57
CA LEU A 138 19.79 45.73 -1.80
C LEU A 138 19.96 45.40 -0.31
N VAL A 139 20.15 44.12 0.02
CA VAL A 139 20.34 43.67 1.41
C VAL A 139 21.58 44.33 2.03
N ALA A 140 22.70 44.36 1.32
CA ALA A 140 23.92 45.04 1.77
C ALA A 140 23.64 46.53 2.05
N GLY A 141 22.97 47.22 1.13
CA GLY A 141 22.59 48.63 1.28
C GLY A 141 21.71 48.87 2.51
N ILE A 142 20.71 48.01 2.75
CA ILE A 142 19.85 48.11 3.94
C ILE A 142 20.65 47.88 5.23
N ILE A 143 21.57 46.90 5.26
CA ILE A 143 22.46 46.64 6.39
C ILE A 143 23.35 47.87 6.66
N TRP A 144 23.95 48.45 5.63
CA TRP A 144 24.77 49.67 5.74
C TRP A 144 23.98 50.90 6.23
N LEU A 145 22.69 51.02 5.87
CA LEU A 145 21.78 52.05 6.37
C LEU A 145 21.28 51.78 7.80
N THR A 146 21.55 50.58 8.32
CA THR A 146 21.28 50.24 9.71
C THR A 146 22.50 50.68 10.52
N PRO A 147 22.40 51.72 11.37
CA PRO A 147 23.53 52.13 12.20
C PRO A 147 23.98 50.93 13.03
N ALA A 148 25.29 50.82 13.27
CA ALA A 148 25.84 49.84 14.20
C ALA A 148 25.14 50.02 15.55
N LEU A 149 24.09 49.24 15.77
CA LEU A 149 23.38 49.24 17.04
C LEU A 149 24.40 48.73 18.06
N PRO A 150 24.53 49.39 19.22
CA PRO A 150 25.32 48.81 20.27
C PRO A 150 24.66 47.46 20.58
N PHE A 151 25.36 46.36 20.26
CA PHE A 151 24.84 45.00 20.33
C PHE A 151 24.17 44.71 21.68
N ARG A 152 24.71 45.29 22.75
CA ARG A 152 24.26 45.11 24.14
C ARG A 152 22.82 45.61 24.43
N PRO A 153 22.42 46.87 24.16
CA PRO A 153 21.05 47.34 24.40
C PRO A 153 19.98 46.64 23.55
N GLU A 154 20.31 46.18 22.34
CA GLU A 154 19.35 45.42 21.53
C GLU A 154 19.22 43.97 22.03
N LEU A 155 20.32 43.34 22.45
CA LEU A 155 20.27 42.06 23.17
C LEU A 155 19.44 42.17 24.45
N LYS A 156 19.61 43.24 25.23
CA LYS A 156 18.80 43.49 26.44
C LYS A 156 17.32 43.71 26.13
N ARG A 157 16.96 44.15 24.92
CA ARG A 157 15.54 44.25 24.48
C ARG A 157 15.00 42.92 23.97
N LEU A 158 15.83 42.13 23.29
CA LEU A 158 15.51 40.77 22.87
C LEU A 158 15.33 39.84 24.07
N PHE A 159 16.18 39.99 25.07
CA PHE A 159 16.27 39.13 26.23
C PHE A 159 16.15 40.00 27.50
N PRO A 160 14.96 40.53 27.80
CA PRO A 160 14.75 41.51 28.86
C PRO A 160 15.01 40.93 30.25
N ASN A 161 14.83 39.62 30.43
CA ASN A 161 15.12 38.92 31.66
C ASN A 161 15.39 37.42 31.40
N ARG A 162 15.95 36.74 32.39
CA ARG A 162 16.26 35.31 32.34
C ARG A 162 15.04 34.42 32.08
N GLN A 163 13.85 34.81 32.53
CA GLN A 163 12.63 34.01 32.34
C GLN A 163 12.21 33.96 30.86
N ILE A 164 12.30 35.08 30.14
CA ILE A 164 12.04 35.12 28.70
C ILE A 164 13.08 34.31 27.93
N VAL A 165 14.35 34.36 28.33
CA VAL A 165 15.41 33.53 27.71
C VAL A 165 15.11 32.04 27.88
N ILE A 166 14.85 31.59 29.11
CA ILE A 166 14.52 30.19 29.39
C ILE A 166 13.26 29.78 28.61
N GLY A 167 12.22 30.61 28.63
CA GLY A 167 10.99 30.35 27.88
C GLY A 167 11.24 30.21 26.38
N LEU A 168 12.07 31.07 25.79
CA LEU A 168 12.44 30.96 24.38
C LEU A 168 13.21 29.68 24.09
N VAL A 169 14.20 29.32 24.91
CA VAL A 169 14.95 28.06 24.75
C VAL A 169 14.00 26.86 24.79
N VAL A 170 13.05 26.85 25.73
CA VAL A 170 12.02 25.80 25.81
C VAL A 170 11.13 25.80 24.56
N VAL A 171 10.59 26.95 24.16
CA VAL A 171 9.71 27.05 22.98
C VAL A 171 10.43 26.60 21.71
N PHE A 172 11.68 27.03 21.49
CA PHE A 172 12.48 26.59 20.35
C PHE A 172 12.87 25.11 20.43
N GLY A 173 13.18 24.60 21.62
CA GLY A 173 13.41 23.17 21.84
C GLY A 173 12.18 22.33 21.48
N LEU A 174 10.99 22.75 21.90
CA LEU A 174 9.72 22.12 21.52
C LEU A 174 9.46 22.27 20.01
N ALA A 175 9.71 23.44 19.43
CA ALA A 175 9.53 23.67 18.00
C ALA A 175 10.42 22.75 17.16
N LEU A 176 11.68 22.60 17.56
CA LEU A 176 12.66 21.72 16.93
C LEU A 176 12.23 20.25 17.07
N PHE A 177 11.85 19.83 18.28
CA PHE A 177 11.34 18.48 18.52
C PHE A 177 10.13 18.17 17.65
N MET A 178 9.10 19.04 17.64
CA MET A 178 7.88 18.84 16.84
C MET A 178 8.17 18.72 15.34
N ARG A 179 9.27 19.30 14.84
CA ARG A 179 9.63 19.28 13.41
C ARG A 179 10.59 18.16 13.03
N LEU A 180 11.44 17.70 13.96
CA LEU A 180 12.50 16.73 13.68
C LEU A 180 12.29 15.36 14.32
N PHE A 181 11.36 15.22 15.27
CA PHE A 181 11.04 13.90 15.86
C PHE A 181 10.47 12.97 14.77
N ASN A 182 11.02 11.76 14.69
CA ASN A 182 10.72 10.76 13.67
C ASN A 182 10.69 11.27 12.21
N PHE A 183 11.56 12.23 11.89
CA PHE A 183 11.54 12.97 10.62
C PHE A 183 11.76 12.09 9.37
N THR A 184 12.45 10.95 9.53
CA THR A 184 12.72 10.04 8.42
C THR A 184 11.56 9.09 8.11
N GLN A 185 10.70 8.81 9.09
CA GLN A 185 9.59 7.86 8.93
C GLN A 185 8.23 8.57 8.83
N GLN A 186 8.12 9.83 9.26
CA GLN A 186 6.86 10.55 9.33
C GLN A 186 6.96 11.97 8.74
N PRO A 187 6.21 12.28 7.66
CA PRO A 187 5.31 11.39 6.91
C PRO A 187 6.01 10.22 6.20
N PHE A 188 5.29 9.11 6.02
CA PHE A 188 5.81 7.84 5.49
C PHE A 188 6.46 7.96 4.10
N GLY A 189 5.76 8.60 3.16
CA GLY A 189 6.17 8.73 1.77
C GLY A 189 6.43 10.16 1.33
N ILE A 190 6.57 10.35 0.02
CA ILE A 190 6.72 11.66 -0.62
C ILE A 190 5.58 11.85 -1.63
N TRP A 191 4.77 12.89 -1.40
CA TRP A 191 3.66 13.22 -2.28
C TRP A 191 4.15 13.65 -3.67
N PHE A 192 3.33 13.41 -4.71
CA PHE A 192 3.55 13.84 -6.10
C PHE A 192 4.21 15.22 -6.23
N ASP A 193 3.61 16.28 -5.66
CA ASP A 193 4.13 17.66 -5.81
C ASP A 193 5.52 17.84 -5.16
N GLU A 194 5.78 17.14 -4.04
CA GLU A 194 7.09 17.18 -3.38
C GLU A 194 8.15 16.51 -4.27
N ALA A 195 7.83 15.35 -4.84
CA ALA A 195 8.71 14.58 -5.70
C ALA A 195 8.98 15.34 -7.01
N GLU A 196 7.94 15.91 -7.61
CA GLU A 196 8.00 16.71 -8.83
C GLU A 196 8.85 17.98 -8.66
N ALA A 197 8.67 18.69 -7.55
CA ALA A 197 9.54 19.82 -7.20
C ALA A 197 11.00 19.38 -7.03
N GLY A 198 11.22 18.19 -6.45
CA GLY A 198 12.53 17.56 -6.32
C GLY A 198 13.18 17.24 -7.67
N LEU A 199 12.43 16.64 -8.60
CA LEU A 199 12.89 16.33 -9.96
C LEU A 199 13.25 17.60 -10.73
N ALA A 200 12.39 18.63 -10.67
CA ALA A 200 12.69 19.92 -11.29
C ALA A 200 13.94 20.58 -10.67
N ALA A 201 14.12 20.49 -9.35
CA ALA A 201 15.31 20.99 -8.67
C ALA A 201 16.59 20.20 -9.04
N ARG A 202 16.49 18.87 -9.22
CA ARG A 202 17.59 18.04 -9.77
C ARG A 202 17.94 18.47 -11.19
N HIS A 203 16.95 18.72 -12.04
CA HIS A 203 17.19 19.21 -13.39
C HIS A 203 17.90 20.57 -13.39
N MET A 204 17.54 21.49 -12.48
CA MET A 204 18.29 22.74 -12.29
C MET A 204 19.75 22.51 -11.86
N LEU A 205 20.03 21.48 -11.07
CA LEU A 205 21.41 21.16 -10.69
C LEU A 205 22.21 20.53 -11.84
N ALA A 206 21.56 19.70 -12.66
CA ALA A 206 22.18 19.00 -13.78
C ALA A 206 22.40 19.91 -15.00
N ASP A 207 21.45 20.78 -15.33
CA ASP A 207 21.53 21.73 -16.44
C ASP A 207 21.60 23.18 -15.92
N PRO A 208 22.74 23.88 -16.09
CA PRO A 208 22.86 25.31 -15.78
C PRO A 208 21.94 26.23 -16.61
N GLY A 209 21.48 25.79 -17.79
CA GLY A 209 20.57 26.52 -18.66
C GLY A 209 19.11 26.48 -18.19
N TYR A 210 18.70 25.41 -17.50
CA TYR A 210 17.33 25.23 -17.02
C TYR A 210 17.05 26.05 -15.75
N ARG A 211 16.48 27.26 -15.88
CA ARG A 211 16.15 28.15 -14.74
C ARG A 211 14.76 28.79 -14.91
N PRO A 212 13.68 27.99 -14.82
CA PRO A 212 12.33 28.51 -15.05
C PRO A 212 11.98 29.60 -14.04
N VAL A 213 11.32 30.68 -14.49
CA VAL A 213 10.73 31.67 -13.57
C VAL A 213 9.49 31.10 -12.88
N PHE A 214 8.74 30.27 -13.59
CA PHE A 214 7.52 29.65 -13.13
C PHE A 214 7.42 28.22 -13.66
N TYR A 215 7.08 27.28 -12.78
CA TYR A 215 6.94 25.88 -13.09
C TYR A 215 5.47 25.49 -13.04
N GLN A 216 4.88 25.32 -14.22
CA GLN A 216 3.42 25.26 -14.40
C GLN A 216 2.79 24.00 -13.80
N LEU A 217 3.46 22.85 -13.90
CA LEU A 217 2.89 21.54 -13.55
C LEU A 217 2.36 21.48 -12.11
N ILE A 218 3.12 22.04 -11.16
CA ILE A 218 2.74 22.10 -9.74
C ILE A 218 2.56 23.55 -9.25
N ASN A 219 2.48 24.52 -10.16
CA ASN A 219 2.17 25.93 -9.90
C ASN A 219 3.11 26.56 -8.83
N VAL A 220 4.42 26.38 -8.99
CA VAL A 220 5.46 26.95 -8.11
C VAL A 220 6.41 27.87 -8.87
N THR A 221 7.07 28.80 -8.18
CA THR A 221 8.03 29.72 -8.78
C THR A 221 9.45 29.14 -8.82
N GLY A 222 10.27 29.63 -9.74
CA GLY A 222 11.69 29.29 -9.84
C GLY A 222 12.47 29.59 -8.57
N HIS A 223 12.05 30.58 -7.79
CA HIS A 223 12.63 30.89 -6.48
C HIS A 223 12.49 29.73 -5.51
N PHE A 224 11.32 29.08 -5.48
CA PHE A 224 11.09 27.93 -4.62
C PHE A 224 11.96 26.74 -5.03
N LEU A 225 11.98 26.43 -6.33
CA LEU A 225 12.83 25.37 -6.88
C LEU A 225 14.32 25.63 -6.66
N ALA A 226 14.77 26.88 -6.73
CA ALA A 226 16.15 27.26 -6.44
C ALA A 226 16.54 26.97 -4.99
N VAL A 227 15.65 27.20 -4.02
CA VAL A 227 15.89 26.86 -2.61
C VAL A 227 15.98 25.35 -2.43
N TYR A 228 15.16 24.58 -3.15
CA TYR A 228 15.24 23.11 -3.15
C TYR A 228 16.51 22.59 -3.79
N ALA A 229 16.93 23.17 -4.92
CA ALA A 229 18.20 22.83 -5.57
C ALA A 229 19.40 23.10 -4.65
N VAL A 230 19.39 24.22 -3.94
CA VAL A 230 20.42 24.50 -2.91
C VAL A 230 20.35 23.47 -1.79
N ALA A 231 19.17 23.10 -1.31
CA ALA A 231 19.02 22.10 -0.25
C ALA A 231 19.53 20.72 -0.69
N LEU A 232 19.14 20.23 -1.87
CA LEU A 232 19.63 18.96 -2.43
C LEU A 232 21.15 18.95 -2.58
N ARG A 233 21.74 20.06 -3.05
CA ARG A 233 23.19 20.17 -3.22
C ARG A 233 23.97 20.16 -1.91
N TRP A 234 23.42 20.74 -0.83
CA TRP A 234 24.15 20.95 0.43
C TRP A 234 23.82 19.93 1.51
N LEU A 235 22.58 19.41 1.53
CA LEU A 235 22.08 18.45 2.52
C LEU A 235 21.99 17.02 1.98
N GLY A 236 22.24 16.83 0.68
CA GLY A 236 22.20 15.54 -0.01
C GLY A 236 20.92 15.33 -0.82
N ASP A 237 21.00 14.50 -1.85
CA ASP A 237 19.88 14.20 -2.74
C ASP A 237 18.87 13.27 -2.05
N SER A 238 17.90 13.85 -1.34
CA SER A 238 16.96 13.09 -0.52
C SER A 238 15.65 13.86 -0.26
N ILE A 239 14.60 13.15 0.13
CA ILE A 239 13.34 13.74 0.62
C ILE A 239 13.61 14.71 1.78
N TYR A 240 14.53 14.35 2.67
CA TYR A 240 14.79 15.10 3.90
C TYR A 240 15.44 16.45 3.62
N ALA A 241 16.26 16.55 2.58
CA ALA A 241 16.82 17.82 2.14
C ALA A 241 15.72 18.79 1.67
N LEU A 242 14.73 18.29 0.92
CA LEU A 242 13.57 19.10 0.52
C LEU A 242 12.75 19.55 1.74
N ARG A 243 12.40 18.61 2.63
CA ARG A 243 11.59 18.90 3.83
C ARG A 243 12.30 19.81 4.83
N ALA A 244 13.64 19.80 4.87
CA ALA A 244 14.41 20.71 5.71
C ALA A 244 14.13 22.19 5.39
N VAL A 245 13.81 22.52 4.14
CA VAL A 245 13.42 23.89 3.74
C VAL A 245 12.14 24.32 4.44
N SER A 246 11.11 23.46 4.47
CA SER A 246 9.86 23.70 5.19
C SER A 246 10.07 23.77 6.71
N VAL A 247 10.99 22.96 7.25
CA VAL A 247 11.38 23.04 8.67
C VAL A 247 12.00 24.40 8.98
N LEU A 248 12.90 24.90 8.11
CA LEU A 248 13.54 26.20 8.28
C LEU A 248 12.53 27.35 8.22
N PHE A 249 11.60 27.34 7.26
CA PHE A 249 10.50 28.31 7.23
C PHE A 249 9.63 28.20 8.48
N GLY A 250 9.32 26.98 8.93
CA GLY A 250 8.52 26.76 10.12
C GLY A 250 9.18 27.25 11.41
N LEU A 251 10.48 27.03 11.59
CA LEU A 251 11.26 27.56 12.72
C LEU A 251 11.43 29.08 12.63
N GLY A 252 11.64 29.59 11.41
CA GLY A 252 11.64 31.01 11.11
C GLY A 252 10.31 31.67 11.48
N GLY A 253 9.18 31.00 11.21
CA GLY A 253 7.84 31.44 11.57
C GLY A 253 7.65 31.61 13.08
N VAL A 254 8.15 30.66 13.87
CA VAL A 254 8.16 30.75 15.36
C VAL A 254 8.98 31.96 15.82
N LEU A 255 10.16 32.19 15.24
CA LEU A 255 11.00 33.34 15.56
C LEU A 255 10.32 34.67 15.17
N ALA A 256 9.78 34.75 13.95
CA ALA A 256 9.09 35.92 13.45
C ALA A 256 7.86 36.24 14.30
N ALA A 257 7.10 35.22 14.72
CA ALA A 257 5.96 35.36 15.62
C ALA A 257 6.38 35.92 16.99
N TYR A 258 7.49 35.44 17.58
CA TYR A 258 8.05 36.02 18.80
C TYR A 258 8.39 37.50 18.62
N LEU A 259 9.14 37.82 17.57
CA LEU A 259 9.62 39.18 17.28
C LEU A 259 8.43 40.14 17.08
N PHE A 260 7.45 39.72 16.29
CA PHE A 260 6.21 40.47 16.05
C PHE A 260 5.43 40.67 17.34
N GLY A 261 5.07 39.60 18.05
CA GLY A 261 4.26 39.68 19.27
C GLY A 261 4.94 40.49 20.38
N ARG A 262 6.28 40.39 20.48
CA ARG A 262 7.08 41.21 21.38
C ARG A 262 6.98 42.68 21.00
N GLU A 263 7.19 43.02 19.73
CA GLU A 263 7.10 44.40 19.29
C GLU A 263 5.68 44.93 19.44
N LEU A 264 4.64 44.10 19.31
CA LEU A 264 3.23 44.49 19.41
C LEU A 264 2.79 44.78 20.86
N HIS A 265 2.86 43.77 21.75
CA HIS A 265 2.31 43.81 23.12
C HIS A 265 3.33 43.44 24.21
N GLY A 266 4.60 43.24 23.86
CA GLY A 266 5.69 43.00 24.79
C GLY A 266 6.13 41.53 24.89
N PRO A 267 7.24 41.25 25.61
CA PRO A 267 7.94 39.96 25.56
C PRO A 267 7.12 38.74 25.96
N ARG A 268 6.19 38.88 26.92
CA ARG A 268 5.33 37.77 27.35
C ARG A 268 4.30 37.39 26.29
N PHE A 269 3.73 38.40 25.61
CA PHE A 269 2.82 38.18 24.49
C PHE A 269 3.55 37.51 23.32
N GLY A 270 4.75 38.01 22.99
CA GLY A 270 5.61 37.38 21.98
C GLY A 270 5.95 35.94 22.30
N LEU A 271 6.29 35.64 23.57
CA LEU A 271 6.62 34.27 23.98
C LEU A 271 5.40 33.34 23.88
N ALA A 272 4.22 33.79 24.29
CA ALA A 272 2.98 33.01 24.18
C ALA A 272 2.59 32.77 22.71
N LEU A 273 2.68 33.81 21.87
CA LEU A 273 2.41 33.68 20.43
C LEU A 273 3.37 32.68 19.77
N ALA A 274 4.67 32.78 20.08
CA ALA A 274 5.66 31.84 19.57
C ALA A 274 5.42 30.40 20.06
N PHE A 275 4.98 30.22 21.31
CA PHE A 275 4.60 28.91 21.84
C PHE A 275 3.47 28.27 21.02
N PHE A 276 2.38 29.00 20.76
CA PHE A 276 1.26 28.45 19.97
C PHE A 276 1.70 28.08 18.54
N VAL A 277 2.47 28.94 17.87
CA VAL A 277 3.03 28.65 16.53
C VAL A 277 4.00 27.47 16.56
N ALA A 278 4.76 27.29 17.65
CA ALA A 278 5.72 26.21 17.79
C ALA A 278 5.07 24.82 17.87
N VAL A 279 3.94 24.72 18.59
CA VAL A 279 3.32 23.42 18.93
C VAL A 279 2.02 23.13 18.16
N ALA A 280 1.39 24.14 17.53
CA ALA A 280 0.15 23.93 16.81
C ALA A 280 0.33 22.92 15.68
N ARG A 281 -0.42 21.82 15.74
CA ARG A 281 -0.40 20.73 14.77
C ARG A 281 -0.54 21.24 13.33
N TRP A 282 -1.44 22.18 13.09
CA TRP A 282 -1.64 22.77 11.76
C TRP A 282 -0.35 23.39 11.20
N HIS A 283 0.35 24.21 11.99
CA HIS A 283 1.62 24.80 11.57
C HIS A 283 2.74 23.76 11.50
N VAL A 284 2.77 22.79 12.42
CA VAL A 284 3.76 21.71 12.42
C VAL A 284 3.64 20.85 11.16
N ASN A 285 2.42 20.48 10.77
CA ASN A 285 2.12 19.66 9.60
C ASN A 285 2.75 20.26 8.32
N PHE A 286 2.44 21.52 8.02
CA PHE A 286 3.00 22.20 6.84
C PHE A 286 4.50 22.50 6.96
N SER A 287 5.07 22.53 8.17
CA SER A 287 6.52 22.65 8.36
C SER A 287 7.30 21.34 8.23
N ARG A 288 6.61 20.20 8.01
CA ARG A 288 7.22 18.87 7.87
C ARG A 288 7.06 18.27 6.48
N ILE A 289 6.39 18.95 5.57
CA ILE A 289 6.16 18.51 4.18
C ILE A 289 6.81 19.51 3.22
N ALA A 290 7.42 19.03 2.16
CA ALA A 290 8.13 19.84 1.16
C ALA A 290 7.17 20.47 0.14
N MET A 291 6.11 21.14 0.62
CA MET A 291 5.16 21.88 -0.20
C MET A 291 5.26 23.38 0.09
N THR A 292 4.86 24.20 -0.89
CA THR A 292 4.59 25.63 -0.62
C THR A 292 3.44 25.77 0.37
N GLY A 293 3.45 26.84 1.15
CA GLY A 293 2.42 27.14 2.15
C GLY A 293 3.02 27.67 3.45
N ILE A 294 3.94 26.92 4.07
CA ILE A 294 4.51 27.29 5.39
C ILE A 294 5.36 28.57 5.35
N ASP A 295 5.89 28.91 4.18
CA ASP A 295 6.52 30.20 3.89
C ASP A 295 5.56 31.38 4.12
N THR A 296 4.25 31.20 3.90
CA THR A 296 3.23 32.25 4.06
C THR A 296 3.20 32.82 5.48
N PRO A 297 2.89 32.04 6.55
CA PRO A 297 2.87 32.59 7.90
C PRO A 297 4.25 33.12 8.35
N PHE A 298 5.35 32.56 7.84
CA PHE A 298 6.68 33.11 8.10
C PHE A 298 6.83 34.54 7.57
N PHE A 299 6.55 34.76 6.29
CA PHE A 299 6.65 36.08 5.67
C PHE A 299 5.59 37.05 6.19
N GLU A 300 4.41 36.57 6.60
CA GLU A 300 3.38 37.39 7.23
C GLU A 300 3.86 37.92 8.58
N PHE A 301 4.32 37.04 9.48
CA PHE A 301 4.86 37.47 10.77
C PHE A 301 6.08 38.38 10.63
N LEU A 302 6.96 38.09 9.66
CA LEU A 302 8.16 38.90 9.43
C LEU A 302 7.79 40.29 8.89
N THR A 303 6.85 40.37 7.95
CA THR A 303 6.33 41.64 7.43
C THR A 303 5.63 42.42 8.54
N LEU A 304 4.77 41.77 9.34
CA LEU A 304 4.09 42.38 10.48
C LEU A 304 5.06 42.88 11.53
N PHE A 305 6.16 42.14 11.79
CA PHE A 305 7.21 42.59 12.71
C PHE A 305 7.83 43.90 12.24
N PHE A 306 8.30 43.99 10.99
CA PHE A 306 8.92 45.19 10.47
C PHE A 306 7.93 46.35 10.32
N LEU A 307 6.69 46.10 9.90
CA LEU A 307 5.63 47.12 9.87
C LEU A 307 5.30 47.65 11.26
N THR A 308 5.19 46.78 12.25
CA THR A 308 4.94 47.19 13.65
C THR A 308 6.11 48.03 14.17
N ARG A 309 7.35 47.61 13.86
CA ARG A 309 8.56 48.34 14.23
C ARG A 309 8.63 49.71 13.56
N LEU A 310 8.32 49.78 12.26
CA LEU A 310 8.21 51.02 11.48
C LEU A 310 7.22 51.97 12.15
N LEU A 311 6.00 51.51 12.43
CA LEU A 311 4.94 52.33 13.02
C LEU A 311 5.28 52.80 14.46
N LYS A 312 5.96 51.97 15.27
CA LYS A 312 6.36 52.30 16.64
C LYS A 312 7.60 53.18 16.74
N ARG A 313 8.57 53.01 15.83
CA ARG A 313 9.91 53.62 15.94
C ARG A 313 10.15 54.72 14.92
N GLY A 314 9.45 54.71 13.78
CA GLY A 314 9.55 55.74 12.75
C GLY A 314 10.75 55.60 11.80
N TYR A 315 11.50 54.49 11.80
CA TYR A 315 12.69 54.36 10.97
C TYR A 315 12.35 53.86 9.56
N LEU A 316 12.66 54.64 8.52
CA LEU A 316 12.35 54.29 7.12
C LEU A 316 13.04 53.02 6.62
N ARG A 317 14.16 52.61 7.21
CA ARG A 317 14.79 51.30 6.91
C ARG A 317 13.89 50.11 7.24
N ASP A 318 12.96 50.26 8.17
CA ASP A 318 12.01 49.20 8.51
C ASP A 318 10.98 49.02 7.38
N ALA A 319 10.74 50.06 6.57
CA ALA A 319 9.95 49.94 5.35
C ALA A 319 10.68 49.13 4.27
N LEU A 320 12.00 49.28 4.15
CA LEU A 320 12.83 48.47 3.24
C LEU A 320 12.82 46.99 3.66
N TRP A 321 12.99 46.69 4.95
CA TRP A 321 12.91 45.31 5.45
C TRP A 321 11.50 44.73 5.33
N ALA A 322 10.45 45.53 5.59
CA ALA A 322 9.07 45.11 5.41
C ALA A 322 8.76 44.80 3.94
N GLY A 323 9.22 45.64 3.01
CA GLY A 323 9.02 45.40 1.58
C GLY A 323 9.83 44.22 1.06
N LEU A 324 11.05 43.98 1.56
CA LEU A 324 11.80 42.76 1.27
C LEU A 324 11.04 41.50 1.72
N ALA A 325 10.54 41.48 2.96
CA ALA A 325 9.76 40.35 3.48
C ALA A 325 8.44 40.15 2.71
N LEU A 326 7.74 41.23 2.39
CA LEU A 326 6.52 41.21 1.59
C LEU A 326 6.78 40.69 0.17
N GLY A 327 7.85 41.15 -0.47
CA GLY A 327 8.23 40.74 -1.82
C GLY A 327 8.55 39.24 -1.91
N PHE A 328 9.29 38.69 -0.95
CA PHE A 328 9.51 37.25 -0.89
C PHE A 328 8.22 36.48 -0.62
N GLY A 329 7.37 36.95 0.30
CA GLY A 329 6.06 36.32 0.53
C GLY A 329 5.20 36.25 -0.73
N LEU A 330 5.23 37.28 -1.59
CA LEU A 330 4.51 37.27 -2.87
C LEU A 330 5.06 36.28 -3.89
N THR A 331 6.33 35.90 -3.74
CA THR A 331 7.07 35.08 -4.68
C THR A 331 6.81 33.59 -4.49
N PHE A 332 6.50 33.14 -3.27
CA PHE A 332 6.30 31.72 -2.97
C PHE A 332 4.83 31.31 -3.14
N TYR A 333 4.09 31.13 -2.04
CA TYR A 333 2.73 30.61 -2.12
C TYR A 333 1.70 31.67 -2.53
N THR A 334 0.75 31.29 -3.39
CA THR A 334 -0.24 32.22 -3.96
C THR A 334 -1.20 32.81 -2.95
N ALA A 335 -1.54 32.10 -1.85
CA ALA A 335 -2.45 32.60 -0.82
C ALA A 335 -1.91 33.84 -0.08
N PHE A 336 -0.59 34.04 -0.05
CA PHE A 336 0.03 35.23 0.54
C PHE A 336 -0.47 36.53 -0.12
N ARG A 337 -0.96 36.49 -1.37
CA ARG A 337 -1.49 37.68 -2.07
C ARG A 337 -2.70 38.29 -1.34
N LEU A 338 -3.50 37.47 -0.63
CA LEU A 338 -4.63 37.95 0.18
C LEU A 338 -4.17 38.82 1.36
N PHE A 339 -2.92 38.64 1.82
CA PHE A 339 -2.33 39.48 2.85
C PHE A 339 -2.18 40.95 2.41
N ILE A 340 -1.87 41.21 1.12
CA ILE A 340 -1.85 42.58 0.57
C ILE A 340 -3.24 43.21 0.66
N LEU A 341 -4.26 42.45 0.28
CA LEU A 341 -5.64 42.93 0.35
C LEU A 341 -6.02 43.28 1.80
N ALA A 342 -5.66 42.44 2.77
CA ALA A 342 -5.89 42.71 4.18
C ALA A 342 -5.14 43.99 4.65
N LEU A 343 -3.88 44.18 4.25
CA LEU A 343 -3.12 45.40 4.54
C LEU A 343 -3.77 46.64 3.92
N ALA A 344 -4.21 46.58 2.66
CA ALA A 344 -4.85 47.69 1.96
C ALA A 344 -6.19 48.07 2.61
N LEU A 345 -7.02 47.08 2.93
CA LEU A 345 -8.29 47.28 3.64
C LEU A 345 -8.06 47.87 5.04
N PHE A 346 -7.06 47.38 5.78
CA PHE A 346 -6.69 47.93 7.07
C PHE A 346 -6.28 49.40 6.97
N VAL A 347 -5.42 49.75 6.01
CA VAL A 347 -5.02 51.15 5.76
C VAL A 347 -6.23 52.00 5.40
N GLY A 348 -7.15 51.52 4.56
CA GLY A 348 -8.39 52.21 4.20
C GLY A 348 -9.31 52.45 5.41
N VAL A 349 -9.55 51.42 6.23
CA VAL A 349 -10.36 51.53 7.46
C VAL A 349 -9.72 52.49 8.46
N MET A 350 -8.39 52.45 8.62
CA MET A 350 -7.67 53.39 9.47
C MET A 350 -7.75 54.82 8.92
N ALA A 351 -7.63 55.03 7.61
CA ALA A 351 -7.76 56.35 7.00
C ALA A 351 -9.15 56.97 7.20
N LEU A 352 -10.22 56.16 7.08
CA LEU A 352 -11.60 56.60 7.26
C LEU A 352 -11.97 56.89 8.72
N ARG A 353 -11.45 56.11 9.69
CA ARG A 353 -11.85 56.22 11.10
C ARG A 353 -10.94 57.10 11.94
N TRP A 354 -9.65 57.15 11.63
CA TRP A 354 -8.70 57.90 12.44
C TRP A 354 -8.41 59.27 11.87
N THR A 355 -9.38 60.15 12.09
CA THR A 355 -9.27 61.59 11.83
C THR A 355 -8.26 62.33 12.71
N SER A 356 -7.55 61.65 13.63
CA SER A 356 -6.76 62.31 14.68
C SER A 356 -5.22 62.22 14.55
N PRO A 357 -4.57 61.16 14.04
CA PRO A 357 -3.10 61.14 13.89
C PRO A 357 -2.61 61.22 12.44
N VAL A 358 -3.21 60.48 11.49
CA VAL A 358 -2.83 60.52 10.06
C VAL A 358 -3.27 61.83 9.43
N LEU A 359 -4.50 62.26 9.70
CA LEU A 359 -5.02 63.57 9.28
C LEU A 359 -4.29 64.74 9.98
N THR A 360 -3.85 64.58 11.23
CA THR A 360 -3.03 65.60 11.92
C THR A 360 -1.60 65.63 11.40
N ALA A 361 -0.99 64.47 11.11
CA ALA A 361 0.29 64.39 10.41
C ALA A 361 0.18 64.97 8.99
N MET A 362 -0.94 64.74 8.28
CA MET A 362 -1.23 65.38 6.99
C MET A 362 -1.31 66.90 7.10
N ARG A 363 -1.97 67.43 8.14
CA ARG A 363 -2.04 68.88 8.43
C ARG A 363 -0.71 69.49 8.89
N GLN A 364 0.19 68.69 9.47
CA GLN A 364 1.51 69.12 9.99
C GLN A 364 2.69 68.74 9.08
N GLY A 365 2.45 68.29 7.83
CA GLY A 365 3.51 67.95 6.87
C GLY A 365 4.16 66.56 7.01
N GLY A 366 3.75 65.75 8.00
CA GLY A 366 4.25 64.38 8.24
C GLY A 366 3.79 63.31 7.22
N TRP A 367 2.84 63.63 6.33
CA TRP A 367 2.37 62.72 5.27
C TRP A 367 3.45 62.32 4.28
N GLN A 368 4.42 63.21 4.02
CA GLN A 368 5.57 62.93 3.15
C GLN A 368 6.33 61.69 3.62
N ARG A 369 6.40 61.47 4.94
CA ARG A 369 7.09 60.34 5.54
C ARG A 369 6.33 59.03 5.41
N TYR A 370 5.00 59.07 5.51
CA TYR A 370 4.15 57.93 5.20
C TYR A 370 4.25 57.53 3.73
N LEU A 371 4.21 58.51 2.81
CA LEU A 371 4.40 58.24 1.38
C LEU A 371 5.79 57.69 1.08
N MET A 372 6.84 58.24 1.68
CA MET A 372 8.19 57.74 1.48
C MET A 372 8.35 56.32 2.04
N ALA A 373 7.80 56.02 3.22
CA ALA A 373 7.78 54.66 3.75
C ALA A 373 7.02 53.70 2.82
N ALA A 374 5.85 54.09 2.33
CA ALA A 374 5.08 53.31 1.37
C ALA A 374 5.84 53.10 0.06
N ALA A 375 6.48 54.14 -0.48
CA ALA A 375 7.28 54.06 -1.71
C ALA A 375 8.49 53.12 -1.55
N LEU A 376 9.20 53.19 -0.42
CA LEU A 376 10.33 52.30 -0.14
C LEU A 376 9.89 50.84 0.03
N LEU A 377 8.75 50.62 0.69
CA LEU A 377 8.15 49.29 0.83
C LEU A 377 7.73 48.73 -0.52
N ILE A 378 7.00 49.50 -1.33
CA ILE A 378 6.55 49.09 -2.67
C ILE A 378 7.75 48.83 -3.58
N LEU A 379 8.75 49.71 -3.58
CA LEU A 379 9.96 49.55 -4.38
C LEU A 379 10.67 48.24 -4.03
N THR A 380 10.93 47.99 -2.75
CA THR A 380 11.64 46.77 -2.34
C THR A 380 10.83 45.50 -2.55
N ALA A 381 9.51 45.54 -2.32
CA ALA A 381 8.62 44.42 -2.65
C ALA A 381 8.63 44.12 -4.16
N TRP A 382 8.58 45.16 -4.99
CA TRP A 382 8.66 45.03 -6.45
C TRP A 382 10.00 44.46 -6.88
N LEU A 383 11.13 44.97 -6.37
CA LEU A 383 12.47 44.46 -6.73
C LEU A 383 12.65 42.96 -6.47
N VAL A 384 11.95 42.41 -5.46
CA VAL A 384 11.99 40.97 -5.17
C VAL A 384 11.02 40.21 -6.07
N PHE A 385 9.78 40.70 -6.21
CA PHE A 385 8.69 40.00 -6.89
C PHE A 385 8.66 40.21 -8.42
N MET A 386 9.46 41.15 -8.97
CA MET A 386 9.39 41.54 -10.38
C MET A 386 9.55 40.38 -11.38
N PRO A 387 10.38 39.34 -11.15
CA PRO A 387 10.51 38.26 -12.13
C PRO A 387 9.18 37.52 -12.35
N VAL A 388 8.44 37.28 -11.26
CA VAL A 388 7.13 36.62 -11.32
C VAL A 388 6.08 37.54 -11.93
N VAL A 389 6.12 38.84 -11.62
CA VAL A 389 5.22 39.83 -12.25
C VAL A 389 5.42 39.86 -13.75
N GLN A 390 6.67 39.89 -14.21
CA GLN A 390 6.98 39.86 -15.63
C GLN A 390 6.45 38.60 -16.30
N PHE A 391 6.75 37.42 -15.73
CA PHE A 391 6.23 36.17 -16.25
C PHE A 391 4.70 36.17 -16.32
N ALA A 392 4.01 36.68 -15.30
CA ALA A 392 2.55 36.78 -15.28
C ALA A 392 1.99 37.74 -16.34
N LEU A 393 2.73 38.79 -16.71
CA LEU A 393 2.35 39.72 -17.78
C LEU A 393 2.61 39.12 -19.16
N ASP A 394 3.73 38.41 -19.33
CA ASP A 394 4.13 37.81 -20.60
C ASP A 394 3.37 36.50 -20.89
N ASN A 395 2.98 35.76 -19.84
CA ASN A 395 2.32 34.45 -19.91
C ASN A 395 1.08 34.38 -18.99
N PRO A 396 0.06 35.23 -19.22
CA PRO A 396 -1.09 35.33 -18.33
C PRO A 396 -1.88 34.01 -18.22
N ASP A 397 -2.07 33.31 -19.34
CA ASP A 397 -2.85 32.06 -19.35
C ASP A 397 -2.17 30.97 -18.51
N ALA A 398 -0.86 30.79 -18.69
CA ALA A 398 -0.07 29.84 -17.91
C ALA A 398 -0.08 30.16 -16.40
N PHE A 399 0.01 31.44 -16.04
CA PHE A 399 0.02 31.87 -14.64
C PHE A 399 -1.34 31.71 -13.95
N TRP A 400 -2.45 31.94 -14.67
CA TRP A 400 -3.79 31.85 -14.11
C TRP A 400 -4.44 30.47 -14.25
N TYR A 401 -3.89 29.58 -15.09
CA TYR A 401 -4.42 28.25 -15.41
C TYR A 401 -4.92 27.49 -14.18
N ARG A 402 -4.05 27.29 -13.17
CA ARG A 402 -4.41 26.52 -11.97
C ARG A 402 -5.50 27.19 -11.15
N THR A 403 -5.49 28.52 -11.04
CA THR A 403 -6.50 29.28 -10.29
C THR A 403 -7.87 29.15 -10.95
N GLN A 404 -7.93 29.18 -12.28
CA GLN A 404 -9.18 29.01 -13.04
C GLN A 404 -9.75 27.58 -12.91
N GLN A 405 -8.89 26.55 -12.85
CA GLN A 405 -9.31 25.15 -12.68
C GLN A 405 -9.92 24.82 -11.31
N ILE A 406 -9.44 25.46 -10.25
CA ILE A 406 -9.87 25.15 -8.87
C ILE A 406 -10.87 26.17 -8.31
N SER A 407 -11.26 27.16 -9.11
CA SER A 407 -12.24 28.18 -8.73
C SER A 407 -13.64 27.59 -8.76
N ILE A 408 -14.42 27.85 -7.72
CA ILE A 408 -15.85 27.50 -7.69
C ILE A 408 -16.66 28.33 -8.69
N LEU A 409 -16.16 29.52 -9.06
CA LEU A 409 -16.84 30.48 -9.92
C LEU A 409 -16.87 30.05 -11.40
N THR A 410 -15.98 29.14 -11.81
CA THR A 410 -15.83 28.72 -13.21
C THR A 410 -16.57 27.42 -13.55
N LYS A 411 -17.07 26.69 -12.55
CA LYS A 411 -17.57 25.31 -12.70
C LYS A 411 -19.08 25.14 -12.54
N ARG A 412 -19.86 26.21 -12.27
CA ARG A 412 -21.28 26.08 -11.88
C ARG A 412 -22.17 27.20 -12.43
N ASP A 413 -23.45 26.85 -12.61
CA ASP A 413 -24.53 27.79 -12.85
C ASP A 413 -24.89 28.59 -11.58
N GLN A 414 -25.57 29.72 -11.73
CA GLN A 414 -25.77 30.71 -10.65
C GLN A 414 -26.50 30.16 -9.41
N ALA A 415 -27.51 29.32 -9.58
CA ALA A 415 -28.30 28.80 -8.47
C ALA A 415 -27.45 27.90 -7.55
N ASP A 416 -26.67 27.01 -8.14
CA ASP A 416 -25.79 26.08 -7.40
C ASP A 416 -24.58 26.78 -6.78
N LEU A 417 -24.12 27.87 -7.39
CA LEU A 417 -22.98 28.64 -6.89
C LEU A 417 -23.26 29.24 -5.51
N SER A 418 -24.46 29.80 -5.30
CA SER A 418 -24.82 30.45 -4.03
C SER A 418 -24.82 29.47 -2.86
N LYS A 419 -25.40 28.29 -3.06
CA LYS A 419 -25.44 27.19 -2.10
C LYS A 419 -24.04 26.68 -1.81
N ALA A 420 -23.25 26.41 -2.85
CA ALA A 420 -21.90 25.88 -2.68
C ALA A 420 -20.96 26.87 -1.97
N LEU A 421 -21.08 28.18 -2.25
CA LEU A 421 -20.36 29.23 -1.52
C LEU A 421 -20.77 29.30 -0.04
N TRP A 422 -22.06 29.17 0.26
CA TRP A 422 -22.54 29.15 1.64
C TRP A 422 -22.01 27.94 2.41
N GLU A 423 -22.13 26.75 1.83
CA GLU A 423 -21.61 25.50 2.41
C GLU A 423 -20.10 25.56 2.61
N SER A 424 -19.35 26.04 1.61
CA SER A 424 -17.90 26.25 1.71
C SER A 424 -17.55 27.24 2.81
N THR A 425 -18.28 28.35 2.92
CA THR A 425 -18.09 29.35 4.00
C THR A 425 -18.32 28.74 5.38
N GLN A 426 -19.41 27.99 5.56
CA GLN A 426 -19.73 27.32 6.83
C GLN A 426 -18.62 26.35 7.22
N LYS A 427 -18.18 25.48 6.30
CA LYS A 427 -17.10 24.52 6.53
C LYS A 427 -15.80 25.22 6.97
N HIS A 428 -15.39 26.29 6.30
CA HIS A 428 -14.17 27.04 6.64
C HIS A 428 -14.26 27.81 7.97
N LEU A 429 -15.45 28.30 8.36
CA LEU A 429 -15.63 28.93 9.68
C LEU A 429 -15.62 27.89 10.81
N LEU A 430 -16.13 26.69 10.56
CA LEU A 430 -16.20 25.59 11.53
C LEU A 430 -14.90 24.79 11.64
N MET A 431 -13.97 24.93 10.69
CA MET A 431 -12.76 24.10 10.60
C MET A 431 -11.85 24.16 11.82
N PHE A 432 -11.88 25.25 12.58
CA PHE A 432 -11.01 25.42 13.74
C PHE A 432 -11.44 24.58 14.95
N ASN A 433 -12.75 24.34 15.11
CA ASN A 433 -13.33 23.82 16.36
C ASN A 433 -14.21 22.57 16.17
N PHE A 434 -14.76 22.32 14.98
CA PHE A 434 -15.77 21.29 14.74
C PHE A 434 -15.31 20.23 13.72
N GLU A 435 -15.15 20.59 12.45
CA GLU A 435 -14.77 19.65 11.39
C GLU A 435 -13.73 20.29 10.46
N GLY A 436 -12.49 19.79 10.51
CA GLY A 436 -11.35 20.35 9.78
C GLY A 436 -11.16 19.77 8.38
N ASP A 437 -10.00 20.06 7.80
CA ASP A 437 -9.62 19.58 6.46
C ASP A 437 -9.62 18.04 6.41
N LYS A 438 -10.20 17.47 5.36
CA LYS A 438 -10.33 16.02 5.15
C LYS A 438 -9.14 15.42 4.41
N ASN A 439 -8.27 16.24 3.84
CA ASN A 439 -7.07 15.77 3.16
C ASN A 439 -6.03 15.29 4.18
N GLY A 440 -5.68 14.00 4.10
CA GLY A 440 -4.72 13.35 5.00
C GLY A 440 -3.31 13.97 5.01
N ARG A 441 -2.93 14.71 3.96
CA ARG A 441 -1.67 15.49 3.91
C ARG A 441 -1.69 16.73 4.76
N HIS A 442 -2.87 17.32 4.97
CA HIS A 442 -3.01 18.63 5.61
C HIS A 442 -3.37 18.50 7.09
N ASN A 443 -3.99 17.38 7.46
CA ASN A 443 -4.61 17.20 8.77
C ASN A 443 -4.90 15.70 9.03
N LEU A 444 -5.21 15.34 10.28
CA LEU A 444 -5.96 14.11 10.53
C LEU A 444 -7.36 14.31 9.94
N PRO A 445 -7.79 13.52 8.93
CA PRO A 445 -9.00 13.79 8.17
C PRO A 445 -10.21 14.11 9.04
N GLY A 446 -10.80 15.29 8.82
CA GLY A 446 -12.01 15.76 9.50
C GLY A 446 -11.82 16.26 10.95
N ALA A 447 -10.67 16.02 11.58
CA ALA A 447 -10.41 16.52 12.93
C ALA A 447 -10.27 18.06 12.93
N PRO A 448 -10.70 18.80 13.98
CA PRO A 448 -10.52 20.25 14.04
C PRO A 448 -9.07 20.71 13.85
N MET A 449 -8.86 21.83 13.15
CA MET A 449 -7.51 22.35 12.87
C MET A 449 -6.76 22.80 14.13
N LEU A 450 -7.48 23.15 15.20
CA LEU A 450 -6.92 23.49 16.51
C LEU A 450 -7.25 22.39 17.53
N ASP A 451 -6.37 22.21 18.52
CA ASP A 451 -6.72 21.41 19.69
C ASP A 451 -7.86 22.07 20.49
N PRO A 452 -8.59 21.31 21.32
CA PRO A 452 -9.73 21.83 22.07
C PRO A 452 -9.44 23.09 22.90
N ILE A 453 -8.25 23.21 23.49
CA ILE A 453 -7.89 24.35 24.34
C ILE A 453 -7.62 25.58 23.48
N MET A 454 -6.84 25.45 22.41
CA MET A 454 -6.63 26.54 21.45
C MET A 454 -7.93 26.96 20.76
N GLY A 455 -8.80 26.01 20.45
CA GLY A 455 -10.14 26.27 19.92
C GLY A 455 -11.00 27.12 20.85
N ILE A 456 -11.01 26.82 22.15
CA ILE A 456 -11.71 27.64 23.16
C ILE A 456 -11.12 29.06 23.20
N LEU A 457 -9.79 29.15 23.26
CA LEU A 457 -9.09 30.44 23.34
C LEU A 457 -9.29 31.29 22.10
N LEU A 458 -9.40 30.69 20.91
CA LEU A 458 -9.73 31.39 19.66
C LEU A 458 -11.07 32.12 19.78
N ILE A 459 -12.13 31.42 20.18
CA ILE A 459 -13.49 32.01 20.27
C ILE A 459 -13.54 33.12 21.32
N LEU A 460 -12.95 32.89 22.50
CA LEU A 460 -12.90 33.89 23.58
C LEU A 460 -12.07 35.12 23.17
N GLY A 461 -10.96 34.91 22.47
CA GLY A 461 -10.10 35.96 21.95
C GLY A 461 -10.75 36.77 20.85
N LEU A 462 -11.42 36.11 19.91
CA LEU A 462 -12.19 36.74 18.84
C LEU A 462 -13.33 37.59 19.42
N ALA A 463 -14.07 37.08 20.40
CA ALA A 463 -15.12 37.83 21.09
C ALA A 463 -14.55 39.08 21.78
N LEU A 464 -13.39 38.98 22.43
CA LEU A 464 -12.72 40.13 23.06
C LEU A 464 -12.24 41.15 22.03
N ALA A 465 -11.78 40.71 20.86
CA ALA A 465 -11.38 41.57 19.75
C ALA A 465 -12.59 42.28 19.13
N LEU A 466 -13.70 41.58 18.92
CA LEU A 466 -14.97 42.13 18.42
C LEU A 466 -15.59 43.15 19.39
N ALA A 467 -15.41 42.95 20.70
CA ALA A 467 -15.81 43.92 21.72
C ALA A 467 -14.91 45.18 21.73
N ARG A 468 -13.75 45.12 21.08
CA ARG A 468 -12.77 46.20 20.99
C ARG A 468 -12.27 46.37 19.55
N PRO A 469 -13.18 46.56 18.58
CA PRO A 469 -12.84 46.44 17.17
C PRO A 469 -11.96 47.58 16.68
N PHE A 470 -11.83 48.66 17.45
CA PHE A 470 -11.08 49.87 17.10
C PHE A 470 -9.67 49.91 17.71
N GLN A 471 -9.25 48.86 18.42
CA GLN A 471 -7.82 48.70 18.72
C GLN A 471 -7.13 48.27 17.42
N PRO A 472 -6.04 48.95 16.99
CA PRO A 472 -5.44 48.74 15.66
C PRO A 472 -5.11 47.28 15.35
N ALA A 473 -4.54 46.56 16.32
CA ALA A 473 -4.22 45.15 16.17
C ALA A 473 -5.50 44.31 15.97
N ASN A 474 -6.54 44.55 16.78
CA ASN A 474 -7.83 43.87 16.62
C ASN A 474 -8.45 44.19 15.26
N THR A 475 -8.46 45.47 14.84
CA THR A 475 -9.00 45.85 13.53
C THR A 475 -8.29 45.10 12.41
N PHE A 476 -6.95 45.06 12.43
CA PHE A 476 -6.17 44.36 11.42
C PHE A 476 -6.52 42.87 11.37
N PHE A 477 -6.51 42.17 12.50
CA PHE A 477 -6.75 40.73 12.52
C PHE A 477 -8.22 40.35 12.29
N LEU A 478 -9.18 41.23 12.61
CA LEU A 478 -10.59 41.07 12.23
C LEU A 478 -10.82 41.25 10.73
N ILE A 479 -9.95 41.98 10.02
CA ILE A 479 -9.95 42.07 8.56
C ILE A 479 -9.22 40.86 7.95
N LEU A 480 -8.05 40.51 8.49
CA LEU A 480 -7.23 39.41 7.99
C LEU A 480 -7.98 38.07 8.06
N LEU A 481 -8.72 37.82 9.15
CA LEU A 481 -9.46 36.57 9.35
C LEU A 481 -10.37 36.21 8.16
N PRO A 482 -11.39 37.03 7.78
CA PRO A 482 -12.24 36.70 6.64
C PRO A 482 -11.50 36.81 5.29
N VAL A 483 -10.56 37.76 5.12
CA VAL A 483 -9.85 37.94 3.84
C VAL A 483 -8.98 36.73 3.51
N ALA A 484 -8.25 36.20 4.48
CA ALA A 484 -7.39 35.04 4.29
C ALA A 484 -8.17 33.74 4.07
N LEU A 485 -9.42 33.65 4.55
CA LEU A 485 -10.29 32.49 4.30
C LEU A 485 -10.85 32.47 2.87
N ILE A 486 -10.88 33.60 2.15
CA ILE A 486 -11.41 33.67 0.77
C ILE A 486 -10.73 32.65 -0.14
N GLY A 487 -9.42 32.43 0.02
CA GLY A 487 -8.65 31.47 -0.78
C GLY A 487 -9.19 30.04 -0.71
N GLY A 488 -9.63 29.61 0.48
CA GLY A 488 -10.30 28.31 0.66
C GLY A 488 -11.77 28.35 0.25
N ILE A 489 -12.50 29.40 0.64
CA ILE A 489 -13.95 29.52 0.41
C ILE A 489 -14.30 29.51 -1.08
N PHE A 490 -13.53 30.20 -1.92
CA PHE A 490 -13.77 30.29 -3.37
C PHE A 490 -13.16 29.14 -4.18
N SER A 491 -12.68 28.11 -3.51
CA SER A 491 -12.19 26.90 -4.16
C SER A 491 -13.27 25.83 -4.29
N VAL A 492 -12.97 24.74 -5.01
CA VAL A 492 -13.88 23.61 -5.22
C VAL A 492 -14.45 23.07 -3.90
N ASP A 493 -15.76 22.88 -3.87
CA ASP A 493 -16.55 22.64 -2.65
C ASP A 493 -16.40 21.23 -2.07
N PHE A 494 -16.04 20.25 -2.90
CA PHE A 494 -15.75 18.88 -2.46
C PHE A 494 -14.47 18.79 -1.62
N GLU A 495 -13.52 19.72 -1.79
CA GLU A 495 -12.30 19.82 -0.98
C GLU A 495 -12.49 20.71 0.26
N ALA A 496 -13.65 21.34 0.45
CA ALA A 496 -13.89 22.21 1.59
C ALA A 496 -14.13 21.41 2.89
N PRO A 497 -13.60 21.85 4.05
CA PRO A 497 -12.70 23.00 4.20
C PRO A 497 -11.26 22.66 3.77
N GLN A 498 -10.55 23.64 3.19
CA GLN A 498 -9.21 23.46 2.66
C GLN A 498 -8.20 24.34 3.41
N SER A 499 -7.35 23.71 4.21
CA SER A 499 -6.48 24.39 5.17
C SER A 499 -5.19 24.96 4.59
N LEU A 500 -4.66 24.39 3.50
CA LEU A 500 -3.50 24.91 2.79
C LEU A 500 -3.83 26.25 2.10
N ARG A 501 -4.97 26.33 1.39
CA ARG A 501 -5.46 27.55 0.73
C ARG A 501 -5.92 28.61 1.73
N SER A 502 -6.18 28.19 2.97
CA SER A 502 -6.54 29.07 4.09
C SER A 502 -5.36 29.40 5.01
N ILE A 503 -4.13 28.98 4.68
CA ILE A 503 -2.98 29.03 5.60
C ILE A 503 -2.61 30.44 6.07
N ALA A 504 -2.87 31.45 5.23
CA ALA A 504 -2.66 32.89 5.51
C ALA A 504 -3.49 33.41 6.71
N VAL A 505 -4.44 32.63 7.21
CA VAL A 505 -5.26 33.02 8.38
C VAL A 505 -4.54 32.78 9.71
N MET A 506 -3.45 31.98 9.72
CA MET A 506 -2.73 31.58 10.94
C MET A 506 -2.34 32.76 11.85
N PRO A 507 -1.79 33.89 11.35
CA PRO A 507 -1.47 35.02 12.21
C PRO A 507 -2.68 35.60 12.95
N ALA A 508 -3.85 35.65 12.32
CA ALA A 508 -5.08 36.11 12.95
C ALA A 508 -5.56 35.13 14.03
N VAL A 509 -5.59 33.84 13.70
CA VAL A 509 -5.99 32.77 14.64
C VAL A 509 -5.10 32.79 15.89
N PHE A 510 -3.78 32.74 15.72
CA PHE A 510 -2.87 32.72 16.85
C PHE A 510 -2.81 34.05 17.61
N TYR A 511 -3.08 35.18 16.94
CA TYR A 511 -3.28 36.46 17.63
C TYR A 511 -4.47 36.41 18.59
N PHE A 512 -5.63 35.90 18.16
CA PHE A 512 -6.82 35.81 19.01
C PHE A 512 -6.62 34.84 20.18
N VAL A 513 -6.03 33.66 19.94
CA VAL A 513 -5.65 32.71 21.00
C VAL A 513 -4.74 33.39 22.03
N THR A 514 -3.70 34.09 21.56
CA THR A 514 -2.76 34.80 22.45
C THR A 514 -3.44 35.96 23.19
N LEU A 515 -4.37 36.67 22.54
CA LEU A 515 -5.13 37.77 23.13
C LEU A 515 -5.97 37.31 24.33
N ALA A 516 -6.65 36.16 24.22
CA ALA A 516 -7.42 35.57 25.31
C ALA A 516 -6.52 35.23 26.51
N VAL A 517 -5.41 34.52 26.27
CA VAL A 517 -4.46 34.12 27.32
C VAL A 517 -3.81 35.33 27.99
N ALA A 518 -3.43 36.33 27.21
CA ALA A 518 -2.80 37.53 27.76
C ALA A 518 -3.78 38.42 28.54
N ALA A 519 -5.09 38.38 28.24
CA ALA A 519 -6.12 39.02 29.05
C ALA A 519 -6.35 38.27 30.37
N LEU A 520 -6.52 36.95 30.30
CA LEU A 520 -6.71 36.09 31.48
C LEU A 520 -5.51 36.16 32.43
N GLY A 521 -4.29 36.06 31.89
CA GLY A 521 -3.05 36.11 32.67
C GLY A 521 -2.85 37.44 33.40
N ARG A 522 -3.28 38.56 32.82
CA ARG A 522 -3.22 39.87 33.49
C ARG A 522 -4.19 39.99 34.66
N GLU A 523 -5.43 39.48 34.53
CA GLU A 523 -6.34 39.41 35.69
C GLU A 523 -5.78 38.44 36.75
N ALA A 524 -5.30 37.26 36.34
CA ALA A 524 -4.75 36.27 37.25
C ALA A 524 -3.57 36.82 38.05
N GLU A 525 -2.61 37.49 37.41
CA GLU A 525 -1.49 38.16 38.09
C GLU A 525 -1.99 39.22 39.07
N THR A 526 -3.02 39.99 38.72
CA THR A 526 -3.56 41.04 39.59
C THR A 526 -4.24 40.46 40.83
N VAL A 527 -4.97 39.34 40.69
CA VAL A 527 -5.73 38.71 41.79
C VAL A 527 -4.84 37.84 42.67
N LEU A 528 -3.90 37.11 42.06
CA LEU A 528 -3.05 36.11 42.72
C LEU A 528 -1.67 36.66 43.11
N GLN A 529 -1.38 37.93 42.83
CA GLN A 529 -0.15 38.63 43.20
C GLN A 529 0.38 38.39 44.64
N PRO A 530 -0.47 38.30 45.70
CA PRO A 530 0.01 38.04 47.05
C PRO A 530 0.41 36.57 47.30
N LEU A 531 0.12 35.65 46.37
CA LEU A 531 0.56 34.26 46.45
C LEU A 531 1.93 34.08 45.78
N PRO A 532 2.69 33.03 46.15
CA PRO A 532 3.91 32.67 45.43
C PRO A 532 3.64 32.50 43.93
N LYS A 533 4.61 32.93 43.09
CA LYS A 533 4.48 32.96 41.61
C LYS A 533 4.03 31.62 41.01
N ILE A 534 4.27 30.49 41.68
CA ILE A 534 3.83 29.16 41.25
C ILE A 534 2.32 29.03 41.12
N TRP A 535 1.52 29.78 41.88
CA TRP A 535 0.05 29.75 41.77
C TRP A 535 -0.49 30.47 40.52
N VAL A 536 0.33 31.31 39.89
CA VAL A 536 0.01 31.93 38.60
C VAL A 536 0.65 31.16 37.45
N LEU A 537 1.94 30.81 37.58
CA LEU A 537 2.68 30.12 36.54
C LEU A 537 2.29 28.64 36.41
N GLY A 538 1.99 27.96 37.50
CA GLY A 538 1.69 26.53 37.53
C GLY A 538 0.54 26.13 36.61
N PRO A 539 -0.66 26.74 36.74
CA PRO A 539 -1.78 26.48 35.85
C PRO A 539 -1.47 26.84 34.38
N ALA A 540 -0.74 27.92 34.13
CA ALA A 540 -0.35 28.32 32.77
C ALA A 540 0.63 27.33 32.13
N VAL A 541 1.59 26.82 32.91
CA VAL A 541 2.53 25.78 32.47
C VAL A 541 1.80 24.46 32.26
N ALA A 542 0.90 24.06 33.15
CA ALA A 542 0.10 22.85 33.00
C ALA A 542 -0.77 22.92 31.72
N ALA A 543 -1.41 24.06 31.45
CA ALA A 543 -2.15 24.26 30.20
C ALA A 543 -1.23 24.21 28.97
N ALA A 544 -0.04 24.82 29.02
CA ALA A 544 0.93 24.73 27.93
C ALA A 544 1.40 23.29 27.68
N VAL A 545 1.67 22.52 28.74
CA VAL A 545 2.01 21.09 28.64
C VAL A 545 0.85 20.31 28.04
N ALA A 546 -0.39 20.54 28.48
CA ALA A 546 -1.57 19.88 27.91
C ALA A 546 -1.74 20.19 26.41
N ILE A 547 -1.60 21.45 26.00
CA ILE A 547 -1.65 21.85 24.58
C ILE A 547 -0.56 21.14 23.77
N TYR A 548 0.68 21.12 24.27
CA TYR A 548 1.78 20.41 23.63
C TYR A 548 1.47 18.92 23.48
N LEU A 549 1.06 18.25 24.56
CA LEU A 549 0.77 16.81 24.55
C LEU A 549 -0.41 16.47 23.63
N LEU A 550 -1.48 17.28 23.61
CA LEU A 550 -2.62 17.08 22.70
C LEU A 550 -2.21 17.16 21.23
N ASN A 551 -1.44 18.17 20.86
CA ASN A 551 -0.97 18.34 19.48
C ASN A 551 0.05 17.25 19.10
N ALA A 552 1.00 16.94 19.99
CA ALA A 552 1.99 15.89 19.77
C ALA A 552 1.36 14.50 19.64
N HIS A 553 0.43 14.13 20.53
CA HIS A 553 -0.29 12.87 20.46
C HIS A 553 -1.14 12.77 19.19
N THR A 554 -1.86 13.84 18.83
CA THR A 554 -2.69 13.83 17.62
C THR A 554 -1.84 13.68 16.37
N TYR A 555 -0.68 14.33 16.27
CA TYR A 555 0.19 14.25 15.10
C TYR A 555 1.00 12.95 15.04
N PHE A 556 1.76 12.63 16.09
CA PHE A 556 2.72 11.52 16.09
C PHE A 556 2.12 10.15 16.42
N VAL A 557 0.89 10.11 16.95
CA VAL A 557 0.21 8.85 17.30
C VAL A 557 -1.04 8.67 16.44
N ARG A 558 -2.00 9.60 16.48
CA ARG A 558 -3.26 9.40 15.74
C ARG A 558 -3.09 9.56 14.23
N GLN A 559 -2.57 10.70 13.78
CA GLN A 559 -2.41 11.01 12.35
C GLN A 559 -1.34 10.15 11.68
N ALA A 560 -0.25 9.82 12.40
CA ALA A 560 0.78 8.95 11.86
C ALA A 560 0.35 7.50 11.63
N ASN A 561 -0.67 7.01 12.35
CA ASN A 561 -1.21 5.67 12.20
C ASN A 561 -2.56 5.65 11.44
N ASP A 562 -3.01 6.79 10.92
CA ASP A 562 -4.24 6.88 10.15
C ASP A 562 -3.98 6.49 8.68
N PHE A 563 -4.75 5.53 8.17
CA PHE A 563 -4.57 5.02 6.80
C PHE A 563 -4.72 6.11 5.74
N ALA A 564 -5.69 7.01 5.88
CA ALA A 564 -5.92 8.08 4.91
C ALA A 564 -4.77 9.10 4.92
N SER A 565 -4.23 9.45 6.10
CA SER A 565 -3.02 10.26 6.22
C SER A 565 -1.79 9.55 5.66
N TRP A 566 -1.61 8.26 5.91
CA TRP A 566 -0.50 7.47 5.36
C TRP A 566 -0.55 7.38 3.84
N ASN A 567 -1.71 6.98 3.29
CA ASN A 567 -1.90 6.78 1.85
C ASN A 567 -1.80 8.10 1.06
N ALA A 568 -2.19 9.22 1.67
CA ALA A 568 -2.15 10.53 1.00
C ALA A 568 -0.73 11.04 0.69
N PHE A 569 0.33 10.38 1.15
CA PHE A 569 1.72 10.67 0.78
C PHE A 569 2.27 9.71 -0.31
N SER A 570 1.44 9.31 -1.26
CA SER A 570 1.81 8.41 -2.38
C SER A 570 2.48 7.15 -1.84
N ALA A 571 1.79 6.47 -0.91
CA ALA A 571 2.38 5.34 -0.19
C ALA A 571 2.68 4.14 -1.11
N PRO A 572 1.78 3.71 -2.03
CA PRO A 572 2.10 2.67 -3.01
C PRO A 572 3.32 3.02 -3.85
N GLU A 573 3.38 4.24 -4.40
CA GLU A 573 4.49 4.70 -5.23
C GLU A 573 5.79 4.85 -4.43
N THR A 574 5.70 5.21 -3.15
CA THR A 574 6.85 5.27 -2.24
C THR A 574 7.42 3.89 -1.98
N ILE A 575 6.56 2.90 -1.72
CA ILE A 575 6.96 1.50 -1.52
C ILE A 575 7.67 1.00 -2.77
N THR A 576 7.02 1.15 -3.93
CA THR A 576 7.56 0.77 -5.23
C THR A 576 8.90 1.45 -5.50
N GLY A 577 8.98 2.78 -5.40
CA GLY A 577 10.21 3.53 -5.63
C GLY A 577 11.36 3.15 -4.68
N ARG A 578 11.07 2.83 -3.41
CA ARG A 578 12.10 2.34 -2.47
C ARG A 578 12.58 0.93 -2.81
N GLN A 579 11.69 0.03 -3.22
CA GLN A 579 12.09 -1.32 -3.61
C GLN A 579 12.86 -1.31 -4.93
N MET A 580 12.43 -0.52 -5.91
CA MET A 580 13.18 -0.25 -7.14
C MET A 580 14.60 0.24 -6.85
N ALA A 581 14.75 1.23 -5.95
CA ALA A 581 16.07 1.72 -5.55
C ALA A 581 16.95 0.67 -4.84
N ARG A 582 16.35 -0.33 -4.19
CA ARG A 582 17.08 -1.46 -3.56
C ARG A 582 17.51 -2.52 -4.57
N LEU A 583 16.65 -2.84 -5.52
CA LEU A 583 16.88 -3.85 -6.55
C LEU A 583 17.90 -3.36 -7.61
N GLY A 584 17.91 -2.06 -7.91
CA GLY A 584 18.90 -1.43 -8.79
C GLY A 584 18.58 -1.54 -10.28
N PRO A 585 19.42 -0.97 -11.16
CA PRO A 585 19.13 -0.83 -12.59
C PRO A 585 19.23 -2.13 -13.41
N ASP A 586 19.71 -3.22 -12.81
CA ASP A 586 19.92 -4.51 -13.48
C ASP A 586 18.62 -5.30 -13.69
N TYR A 587 17.51 -4.89 -13.06
CA TYR A 587 16.19 -5.49 -13.23
C TYR A 587 15.42 -4.87 -14.39
N THR A 588 14.61 -5.68 -15.06
CA THR A 588 13.49 -5.20 -15.88
C THR A 588 12.30 -4.90 -14.98
N TYR A 589 11.79 -3.67 -15.02
CA TYR A 589 10.69 -3.22 -14.17
C TYR A 589 9.37 -3.18 -14.93
N ILE A 590 8.38 -3.97 -14.50
CA ILE A 590 7.01 -3.95 -15.04
C ILE A 590 6.06 -3.46 -13.94
N LEU A 591 5.42 -2.32 -14.16
CA LEU A 591 4.62 -1.67 -13.13
C LEU A 591 3.17 -1.53 -13.59
N SER A 592 2.21 -1.64 -12.66
CA SER A 592 0.84 -1.22 -12.95
C SER A 592 0.83 0.23 -13.48
N PRO A 593 -0.12 0.59 -14.38
CA PRO A 593 -0.08 1.88 -15.08
C PRO A 593 0.02 3.10 -14.16
N PHE A 594 -0.62 3.08 -12.98
CA PHE A 594 -0.57 4.19 -12.01
C PHE A 594 0.79 4.38 -11.32
N LEU A 595 1.57 3.31 -11.18
CA LEU A 595 2.88 3.35 -10.54
C LEU A 595 3.99 3.73 -11.55
N THR A 596 3.73 3.48 -12.83
CA THR A 596 4.72 3.60 -13.89
C THR A 596 5.01 5.07 -14.22
N ASN A 597 6.29 5.45 -14.27
CA ASN A 597 6.77 6.80 -14.55
C ASN A 597 6.17 7.88 -13.62
N HIS A 598 5.68 7.49 -12.45
CA HIS A 598 5.15 8.42 -11.46
C HIS A 598 6.30 9.24 -10.84
N PRO A 599 6.16 10.56 -10.61
CA PRO A 599 7.24 11.40 -10.07
C PRO A 599 7.84 10.87 -8.76
N THR A 600 7.02 10.29 -7.88
CA THR A 600 7.49 9.65 -6.65
C THR A 600 8.44 8.46 -6.92
N THR A 601 8.13 7.57 -7.86
CA THR A 601 9.01 6.43 -8.18
C THR A 601 10.31 6.91 -8.83
N GLN A 602 10.21 7.85 -9.78
CA GLN A 602 11.38 8.47 -10.43
C GLN A 602 12.28 9.25 -9.46
N PHE A 603 11.70 9.96 -8.50
CA PHE A 603 12.47 10.71 -7.51
C PHE A 603 13.22 9.77 -6.56
N LEU A 604 12.59 8.67 -6.15
CA LEU A 604 13.16 7.71 -5.21
C LEU A 604 14.18 6.76 -5.84
N ALA A 605 14.02 6.42 -7.12
CA ALA A 605 14.91 5.53 -7.86
C ALA A 605 15.44 6.20 -9.14
N PRO A 606 16.28 7.26 -9.03
CA PRO A 606 16.71 8.06 -10.17
C PRO A 606 17.58 7.31 -11.18
N GLU A 607 18.19 6.19 -10.78
CA GLU A 607 19.01 5.35 -11.66
C GLU A 607 18.16 4.48 -12.60
N ILE A 608 16.87 4.31 -12.30
CA ILE A 608 15.94 3.49 -13.09
C ILE A 608 15.20 4.39 -14.07
N THR A 609 15.73 4.46 -15.29
CA THR A 609 15.21 5.32 -16.37
C THR A 609 14.21 4.61 -17.28
N GLN A 610 14.16 3.28 -17.23
CA GLN A 610 13.26 2.47 -18.05
C GLN A 610 12.30 1.69 -17.16
N GLN A 611 11.01 1.99 -17.30
CA GLN A 611 9.91 1.29 -16.64
C GLN A 611 8.93 0.87 -17.73
N GLN A 612 8.52 -0.39 -17.70
CA GLN A 612 7.51 -0.92 -18.60
C GLN A 612 6.15 -0.85 -17.91
N HIS A 613 5.13 -0.46 -18.66
CA HIS A 613 3.75 -0.54 -18.20
C HIS A 613 3.31 -2.00 -18.24
N LEU A 614 2.51 -2.40 -17.25
CA LEU A 614 1.76 -3.65 -17.27
C LEU A 614 0.75 -3.59 -18.43
N SER A 615 0.96 -4.41 -19.46
CA SER A 615 0.08 -4.52 -20.62
C SER A 615 -0.88 -5.70 -20.43
N LEU A 616 -2.18 -5.44 -20.37
CA LEU A 616 -3.19 -6.49 -20.18
C LEU A 616 -3.88 -6.85 -21.52
N PRO A 617 -4.12 -8.14 -21.80
CA PRO A 617 -3.90 -9.31 -20.96
C PRO A 617 -2.47 -9.88 -21.02
N ASP A 618 -1.62 -9.33 -21.89
CA ASP A 618 -0.32 -9.89 -22.26
C ASP A 618 0.77 -9.83 -21.15
N ALA A 619 0.41 -9.54 -19.91
CA ALA A 619 1.35 -9.37 -18.81
C ALA A 619 2.09 -10.68 -18.46
N LEU A 620 1.45 -11.83 -18.69
CA LEU A 620 1.96 -13.16 -18.36
C LEU A 620 1.75 -14.15 -19.53
N PRO A 621 2.64 -15.15 -19.68
CA PRO A 621 3.96 -15.26 -19.07
C PRO A 621 4.89 -14.10 -19.46
N VAL A 622 5.90 -13.79 -18.65
CA VAL A 622 6.80 -12.67 -18.91
C VAL A 622 7.73 -13.02 -20.07
N ARG A 623 7.64 -12.25 -21.16
CA ARG A 623 8.28 -12.56 -22.45
C ARG A 623 9.68 -11.97 -22.64
N ASP A 624 10.27 -11.36 -21.60
CA ASP A 624 11.56 -10.67 -21.70
C ASP A 624 12.67 -11.61 -22.24
N ALA A 625 13.37 -11.16 -23.28
CA ALA A 625 14.49 -11.86 -23.91
C ALA A 625 15.86 -11.32 -23.45
N SER A 626 15.89 -10.35 -22.53
CA SER A 626 17.11 -9.68 -22.06
C SER A 626 17.98 -10.53 -21.14
N GLY A 627 17.44 -11.64 -20.61
CA GLY A 627 18.12 -12.49 -19.63
C GLY A 627 18.31 -11.85 -18.25
N ARG A 628 17.68 -10.69 -18.02
CA ARG A 628 17.71 -9.97 -16.73
C ARG A 628 16.59 -10.46 -15.81
N PRO A 629 16.76 -10.35 -14.48
CA PRO A 629 15.67 -10.59 -13.56
C PRO A 629 14.56 -9.53 -13.75
N VAL A 630 13.32 -9.91 -13.48
CA VAL A 630 12.15 -9.05 -13.66
C VAL A 630 11.53 -8.74 -12.30
N ALA A 631 11.21 -7.48 -12.07
CA ALA A 631 10.50 -7.01 -10.88
C ALA A 631 9.15 -6.41 -11.30
N MET A 632 8.07 -7.07 -10.89
CA MET A 632 6.71 -6.58 -11.13
C MET A 632 6.15 -5.93 -9.87
N PHE A 633 5.63 -4.71 -10.00
CA PHE A 633 4.89 -4.04 -8.92
C PHE A 633 3.46 -3.78 -9.35
N LEU A 634 2.53 -4.42 -8.65
CA LEU A 634 1.14 -4.49 -9.03
C LEU A 634 0.28 -3.70 -8.03
N HIS A 635 -0.63 -2.89 -8.57
CA HIS A 635 -1.68 -2.23 -7.80
C HIS A 635 -2.65 -3.29 -7.25
N PRO A 636 -3.35 -3.05 -6.12
CA PRO A 636 -4.31 -4.01 -5.57
C PRO A 636 -5.42 -4.45 -6.53
N ASP A 637 -5.77 -3.59 -7.50
CA ASP A 637 -6.75 -3.91 -8.56
C ASP A 637 -6.23 -4.99 -9.55
N ASP A 638 -4.91 -5.22 -9.61
CA ASP A 638 -4.25 -6.20 -10.48
C ASP A 638 -3.87 -7.49 -9.70
N VAL A 639 -4.54 -7.79 -8.57
CA VAL A 639 -4.27 -8.97 -7.72
C VAL A 639 -4.36 -10.29 -8.49
N TRP A 640 -5.19 -10.34 -9.53
CA TRP A 640 -5.29 -11.53 -10.37
C TRP A 640 -3.96 -11.79 -11.10
N VAL A 641 -3.24 -10.76 -11.56
CA VAL A 641 -1.92 -10.93 -12.18
C VAL A 641 -0.94 -11.54 -11.18
N PHE A 642 -0.97 -11.07 -9.94
CA PHE A 642 -0.16 -11.63 -8.85
C PHE A 642 -0.48 -13.12 -8.61
N ASN A 643 -1.76 -13.49 -8.54
CA ASN A 643 -2.19 -14.86 -8.34
C ASN A 643 -1.81 -15.77 -9.52
N ASN A 644 -1.89 -15.28 -10.76
CA ASN A 644 -1.47 -16.05 -11.93
C ASN A 644 0.04 -16.18 -12.05
N ALA A 645 0.79 -15.14 -11.65
CA ALA A 645 2.23 -15.24 -11.57
C ALA A 645 2.65 -16.34 -10.57
N LYS A 646 1.94 -16.52 -9.44
CA LYS A 646 2.18 -17.64 -8.51
C LYS A 646 1.95 -19.00 -9.16
N LYS A 647 0.89 -19.14 -9.97
CA LYS A 647 0.62 -20.39 -10.71
C LYS A 647 1.72 -20.67 -11.73
N LEU A 648 2.15 -19.66 -12.48
CA LEU A 648 3.14 -19.81 -13.56
C LEU A 648 4.58 -19.96 -13.04
N TYR A 649 4.92 -19.28 -11.95
CA TYR A 649 6.27 -19.21 -11.40
C TYR A 649 6.26 -19.49 -9.89
N PRO A 650 5.97 -20.73 -9.45
CA PRO A 650 5.82 -21.06 -8.03
C PRO A 650 7.09 -20.81 -7.20
N ASN A 651 8.26 -20.82 -7.84
CA ASN A 651 9.56 -20.59 -7.19
C ASN A 651 10.00 -19.11 -7.16
N ALA A 652 9.21 -18.21 -7.76
CA ALA A 652 9.51 -16.78 -7.77
C ALA A 652 9.31 -16.15 -6.39
N ASP A 653 9.87 -14.95 -6.20
CA ASP A 653 9.70 -14.18 -4.97
C ASP A 653 8.36 -13.43 -5.00
N PHE A 654 7.55 -13.56 -3.95
CA PHE A 654 6.23 -12.91 -3.83
C PHE A 654 6.12 -12.19 -2.50
N GLU A 655 5.87 -10.88 -2.54
CA GLU A 655 5.66 -10.07 -1.34
C GLU A 655 4.39 -9.23 -1.46
N THR A 656 3.63 -9.12 -0.36
CA THR A 656 2.48 -8.22 -0.27
C THR A 656 2.80 -7.11 0.74
N PHE A 657 2.73 -5.86 0.30
CA PHE A 657 2.95 -4.71 1.15
C PHE A 657 1.63 -4.17 1.70
N PHE A 658 1.55 -3.98 3.02
CA PHE A 658 0.35 -3.54 3.70
C PHE A 658 0.48 -2.11 4.26
N GLY A 659 -0.65 -1.41 4.36
CA GLY A 659 -0.74 -0.14 5.08
C GLY A 659 -0.86 -0.29 6.61
N PRO A 660 -0.84 0.81 7.38
CA PRO A 660 -1.14 0.78 8.81
C PRO A 660 -2.57 0.31 9.08
N ARG A 661 -2.78 -0.38 10.22
CA ARG A 661 -4.08 -0.98 10.59
C ARG A 661 -5.21 0.03 10.54
N VAL A 662 -6.28 -0.32 9.82
CA VAL A 662 -7.46 0.54 9.63
C VAL A 662 -8.37 0.52 10.85
N LEU A 663 -8.48 -0.61 11.55
CA LEU A 663 -9.30 -0.78 12.76
C LEU A 663 -8.52 -1.55 13.86
N PRO A 664 -8.79 -1.27 15.15
CA PRO A 664 -8.21 -2.04 16.26
C PRO A 664 -8.57 -3.54 16.21
N ASP A 665 -9.72 -3.87 15.61
CA ASP A 665 -10.33 -5.21 15.61
C ASP A 665 -10.20 -5.95 14.26
N SER A 666 -9.59 -5.35 13.24
CA SER A 666 -9.30 -6.05 11.98
C SER A 666 -7.95 -6.76 12.06
N GLU A 667 -7.89 -8.06 11.77
CA GLU A 667 -6.65 -8.84 11.83
C GLU A 667 -5.60 -8.35 10.81
N GLU A 668 -6.02 -7.83 9.65
CA GLU A 668 -5.12 -7.32 8.60
C GLU A 668 -5.58 -6.01 7.94
N SER A 669 -4.61 -5.19 7.52
CA SER A 669 -4.85 -4.00 6.67
C SER A 669 -5.09 -4.41 5.22
N PRO A 670 -5.78 -3.62 4.39
CA PRO A 670 -5.83 -3.91 2.96
C PRO A 670 -4.42 -3.82 2.34
N PRO A 671 -4.12 -4.68 1.35
CA PRO A 671 -2.86 -4.65 0.60
C PRO A 671 -2.74 -3.34 -0.18
N SER A 672 -1.51 -2.84 -0.29
CA SER A 672 -1.17 -1.58 -0.94
C SER A 672 -0.41 -1.77 -2.25
N VAL A 673 0.50 -2.73 -2.31
CA VAL A 673 1.28 -3.11 -3.50
C VAL A 673 1.58 -4.60 -3.41
N TYR A 674 1.44 -5.32 -4.51
CA TYR A 674 1.97 -6.67 -4.64
C TYR A 674 3.27 -6.63 -5.44
N PHE A 675 4.24 -7.45 -5.05
CA PHE A 675 5.53 -7.58 -5.70
C PHE A 675 5.77 -9.00 -6.19
N VAL A 676 6.26 -9.12 -7.42
CA VAL A 676 6.73 -10.38 -8.00
C VAL A 676 8.16 -10.20 -8.48
N GLY A 677 9.09 -10.96 -7.91
CA GLY A 677 10.49 -11.02 -8.31
C GLY A 677 10.80 -12.31 -9.07
N LEU A 678 11.06 -12.21 -10.37
CA LEU A 678 11.38 -13.34 -11.24
C LEU A 678 12.87 -13.36 -11.57
N GLN A 679 13.54 -14.47 -11.28
CA GLN A 679 14.90 -14.73 -11.72
C GLN A 679 14.92 -15.30 -13.14
N PRO A 680 16.06 -15.22 -13.86
CA PRO A 680 16.17 -15.80 -15.20
C PRO A 680 15.79 -17.30 -15.26
N ASN A 681 16.06 -18.06 -14.20
CA ASN A 681 15.67 -19.47 -14.11
C ASN A 681 14.16 -19.67 -14.01
N ASP A 682 13.44 -18.79 -13.32
CA ASP A 682 11.97 -18.84 -13.22
C ASP A 682 11.35 -18.64 -14.59
N LEU A 683 11.85 -17.65 -15.35
CA LEU A 683 11.41 -17.39 -16.72
C LEU A 683 11.67 -18.60 -17.65
N MET A 684 12.78 -19.31 -17.45
CA MET A 684 13.13 -20.49 -18.25
C MET A 684 12.32 -21.74 -17.88
N SER A 685 11.80 -21.82 -16.65
CA SER A 685 11.10 -23.00 -16.12
C SER A 685 9.82 -23.36 -16.87
N ILE A 686 9.24 -22.42 -17.61
CA ILE A 686 8.01 -22.61 -18.40
C ILE A 686 8.23 -22.57 -19.92
N ARG A 687 9.46 -22.30 -20.39
CA ARG A 687 9.75 -22.18 -21.83
C ARG A 687 9.94 -23.54 -22.49
N GLY A 688 9.66 -23.57 -23.80
CA GLY A 688 9.77 -24.75 -24.65
C GLY A 688 8.51 -25.61 -24.66
N LEU A 689 8.54 -26.69 -25.44
CA LEU A 689 7.45 -27.65 -25.60
C LEU A 689 7.85 -28.98 -24.94
N ASP A 690 6.85 -29.74 -24.51
CA ASP A 690 7.03 -31.12 -24.08
C ASP A 690 7.26 -32.01 -25.30
N LEU A 691 8.45 -32.59 -25.41
CA LEU A 691 8.84 -33.49 -26.48
C LEU A 691 8.81 -34.92 -25.97
N ARG A 692 7.99 -35.77 -26.59
CA ARG A 692 7.88 -37.20 -26.27
C ARG A 692 8.08 -38.05 -27.52
N TYR A 693 8.87 -39.12 -27.38
CA TYR A 693 9.09 -40.11 -28.42
C TYR A 693 8.29 -41.37 -28.08
N TRP A 694 7.45 -41.83 -29.00
CA TRP A 694 6.56 -42.97 -28.78
C TRP A 694 6.90 -44.10 -29.74
N SER A 695 6.86 -45.34 -29.25
CA SER A 695 7.06 -46.53 -30.10
C SER A 695 5.87 -46.73 -31.03
N THR A 696 6.13 -46.98 -32.31
CA THR A 696 5.08 -47.36 -33.28
C THR A 696 4.77 -48.87 -33.29
N THR A 697 5.52 -49.68 -32.53
CA THR A 697 5.42 -51.16 -32.52
C THR A 697 4.65 -51.74 -31.33
N ALA A 698 4.41 -50.96 -30.27
CA ALA A 698 3.61 -51.41 -29.12
C ALA A 698 2.10 -51.34 -29.45
N ALA A 699 1.34 -52.39 -29.09
CA ALA A 699 -0.11 -52.34 -29.22
C ALA A 699 -0.66 -51.21 -28.33
N PRO A 700 -1.68 -50.44 -28.76
CA PRO A 700 -2.21 -49.30 -27.99
C PRO A 700 -2.57 -49.65 -26.55
N GLU A 701 -3.03 -50.88 -26.33
CA GLU A 701 -3.45 -51.43 -25.04
C GLU A 701 -2.26 -51.74 -24.09
N THR A 702 -1.04 -51.82 -24.63
CA THR A 702 0.21 -52.10 -23.88
C THR A 702 1.11 -50.88 -23.72
N GLN A 703 0.87 -49.79 -24.45
CA GLN A 703 1.64 -48.53 -24.34
C GLN A 703 1.48 -47.86 -22.97
N PHE A 704 0.40 -48.16 -22.25
CA PHE A 704 0.15 -47.72 -20.87
C PHE A 704 1.21 -48.21 -19.87
N PHE A 705 1.83 -49.37 -20.11
CA PHE A 705 2.83 -49.95 -19.19
C PHE A 705 4.28 -49.62 -19.55
N THR A 706 4.54 -49.05 -20.74
CA THR A 706 5.91 -48.83 -21.24
C THR A 706 6.36 -47.37 -21.24
N GLY A 707 5.43 -46.40 -21.16
CA GLY A 707 5.75 -44.96 -21.22
C GLY A 707 6.36 -44.51 -22.56
N PRO A 708 6.71 -43.21 -22.71
CA PRO A 708 7.45 -42.74 -23.87
C PRO A 708 8.88 -43.31 -23.89
N LEU A 709 9.41 -43.62 -25.07
CA LEU A 709 10.79 -44.07 -25.28
C LEU A 709 11.83 -43.09 -24.73
N ALA A 710 11.52 -41.80 -24.83
CA ALA A 710 12.26 -40.70 -24.23
C ALA A 710 11.33 -39.49 -24.10
N SER A 711 11.55 -38.67 -23.08
CA SER A 711 10.92 -37.37 -22.91
C SER A 711 11.97 -36.30 -22.64
N SER A 712 11.76 -35.11 -23.18
CA SER A 712 12.63 -33.96 -22.95
C SER A 712 11.87 -32.65 -23.16
N ARG A 713 12.54 -31.53 -22.86
CA ARG A 713 12.03 -30.19 -23.13
C ARG A 713 12.68 -29.61 -24.37
N ALA A 714 11.87 -29.24 -25.36
CA ALA A 714 12.33 -28.70 -26.63
C ALA A 714 12.08 -27.20 -26.71
N PHE A 715 13.14 -26.38 -26.74
CA PHE A 715 13.02 -24.92 -26.86
C PHE A 715 12.73 -24.43 -28.28
N ASN A 716 12.73 -25.33 -29.25
CA ASN A 716 12.33 -25.11 -30.64
C ASN A 716 11.97 -26.45 -31.29
N ILE A 717 11.34 -26.39 -32.45
CA ILE A 717 11.12 -27.55 -33.32
C ILE A 717 12.15 -27.44 -34.44
N ASN A 718 13.35 -27.96 -34.20
CA ASN A 718 14.45 -28.02 -35.17
C ASN A 718 15.38 -29.19 -34.81
N ALA A 719 15.22 -30.31 -35.52
CA ALA A 719 16.00 -31.53 -35.33
C ALA A 719 16.39 -32.13 -36.68
N THR A 720 17.46 -32.92 -36.72
CA THR A 720 17.89 -33.70 -37.89
C THR A 720 18.00 -35.18 -37.52
N TRP A 721 17.17 -36.02 -38.12
CA TRP A 721 17.19 -37.46 -37.85
C TRP A 721 18.05 -38.22 -38.86
N PRO A 722 18.82 -39.23 -38.40
CA PRO A 722 18.77 -39.86 -37.06
C PRO A 722 19.66 -39.20 -35.98
N GLN A 723 20.40 -38.14 -36.31
CA GLN A 723 21.41 -37.54 -35.42
C GLN A 723 20.86 -37.08 -34.06
N ASP A 724 19.68 -36.47 -34.07
CA ASP A 724 19.01 -35.92 -32.89
C ASP A 724 17.87 -36.84 -32.37
N SER A 725 17.86 -38.11 -32.78
CA SER A 725 16.88 -39.11 -32.33
C SER A 725 17.42 -39.94 -31.15
N PRO A 726 16.59 -40.25 -30.13
CA PRO A 726 16.97 -41.14 -29.04
C PRO A 726 16.95 -42.63 -29.43
N ALA A 727 16.36 -43.02 -30.57
CA ALA A 727 16.16 -44.41 -30.97
C ALA A 727 16.57 -44.70 -32.42
N GLU A 728 17.04 -45.92 -32.67
CA GLU A 728 17.53 -46.35 -33.99
C GLU A 728 16.43 -46.75 -35.00
N ARG A 729 15.22 -47.23 -34.59
CA ARG A 729 14.05 -47.50 -35.49
C ARG A 729 12.67 -47.48 -34.79
N ASP A 730 11.63 -47.15 -35.57
CA ASP A 730 10.16 -47.23 -35.33
C ASP A 730 9.60 -46.41 -34.15
N PHE A 731 9.55 -45.09 -34.34
CA PHE A 731 8.93 -44.14 -33.40
C PHE A 731 8.16 -43.02 -34.12
N TYR A 732 7.35 -42.26 -33.37
CA TYR A 732 6.98 -40.90 -33.73
C TYR A 732 7.33 -39.95 -32.59
N ALA A 733 7.74 -38.73 -32.94
CA ALA A 733 7.96 -37.66 -31.97
C ALA A 733 6.73 -36.77 -31.91
N GLU A 734 6.39 -36.33 -30.71
CA GLU A 734 5.30 -35.41 -30.43
C GLU A 734 5.82 -34.22 -29.62
N TRP A 735 5.63 -33.01 -30.13
CA TRP A 735 5.81 -31.76 -29.41
C TRP A 735 4.43 -31.25 -29.01
N ASN A 736 4.23 -30.98 -27.72
CA ASN A 736 2.97 -30.46 -27.19
C ASN A 736 3.22 -29.25 -26.28
N GLY A 737 2.36 -28.24 -26.35
CA GLY A 737 2.44 -27.06 -25.50
C GLY A 737 1.66 -25.88 -26.07
N ILE A 738 2.21 -24.69 -25.88
CA ILE A 738 1.60 -23.41 -26.24
C ILE A 738 2.50 -22.65 -27.20
N LEU A 739 1.91 -22.17 -28.30
CA LEU A 739 2.45 -21.17 -29.22
C LEU A 739 1.86 -19.81 -28.86
N TYR A 740 2.71 -18.82 -28.63
CA TYR A 740 2.28 -17.44 -28.44
C TYR A 740 2.38 -16.65 -29.75
N ALA A 741 1.25 -16.09 -30.18
CA ALA A 741 1.16 -15.19 -31.32
C ALA A 741 1.26 -13.73 -30.85
N PRO A 742 2.33 -12.98 -31.22
CA PRO A 742 2.58 -11.62 -30.71
C PRO A 742 1.67 -10.54 -31.31
N GLU A 743 1.03 -10.81 -32.43
CA GLU A 743 0.17 -9.87 -33.12
C GLU A 743 -1.00 -10.60 -33.77
N TYR A 744 -2.17 -9.96 -33.77
CA TYR A 744 -3.32 -10.40 -34.56
C TYR A 744 -3.04 -10.27 -36.06
N GLY A 745 -3.30 -11.33 -36.82
CA GLY A 745 -3.25 -11.29 -38.29
C GLY A 745 -2.92 -12.64 -38.94
N PRO A 746 -2.66 -12.63 -40.26
CA PRO A 746 -2.30 -13.83 -41.02
C PRO A 746 -0.86 -14.27 -40.73
N TYR A 747 -0.68 -15.55 -40.38
CA TYR A 747 0.60 -16.22 -40.23
C TYR A 747 0.78 -17.27 -41.32
N ASP A 748 1.99 -17.40 -41.84
CA ASP A 748 2.36 -18.56 -42.64
C ASP A 748 3.16 -19.53 -41.80
N LEU A 749 2.76 -20.80 -41.76
CA LEU A 749 3.46 -21.86 -41.01
C LEU A 749 3.92 -22.94 -41.99
N ARG A 750 5.19 -23.34 -41.88
CA ARG A 750 5.78 -24.39 -42.73
C ARG A 750 6.39 -25.49 -41.88
N LEU A 751 5.80 -26.68 -41.95
CA LEU A 751 6.26 -27.88 -41.24
C LEU A 751 7.07 -28.76 -42.20
N VAL A 752 8.35 -28.96 -41.89
CA VAL A 752 9.25 -29.89 -42.58
C VAL A 752 9.37 -31.14 -41.74
N THR A 753 9.11 -32.31 -42.33
CA THR A 753 9.27 -33.61 -41.69
C THR A 753 9.85 -34.61 -42.69
N PRO A 754 10.63 -35.62 -42.24
CA PRO A 754 11.22 -36.62 -43.12
C PRO A 754 10.23 -37.72 -43.56
N ALA A 755 9.13 -37.87 -42.82
CA ALA A 755 8.00 -38.75 -43.11
C ALA A 755 6.69 -38.04 -42.70
N GLY A 756 5.62 -38.78 -42.36
CA GLY A 756 4.32 -38.20 -42.00
C GLY A 756 4.41 -37.14 -40.90
N GLY A 757 3.83 -35.97 -41.15
CA GLY A 757 3.81 -34.82 -40.24
C GLY A 757 2.38 -34.31 -40.03
N LEU A 758 2.08 -33.89 -38.81
CA LEU A 758 0.82 -33.25 -38.42
C LEU A 758 1.12 -32.01 -37.58
N LEU A 759 0.52 -30.88 -37.93
CA LEU A 759 0.47 -29.67 -37.10
C LEU A 759 -0.99 -29.39 -36.72
N GLU A 760 -1.28 -29.34 -35.43
CA GLU A 760 -2.55 -28.89 -34.89
C GLU A 760 -2.37 -27.55 -34.16
N ILE A 761 -3.27 -26.60 -34.44
CA ILE A 761 -3.40 -25.34 -33.70
C ILE A 761 -4.82 -25.27 -33.11
N ASP A 762 -4.92 -25.06 -31.80
CA ASP A 762 -6.19 -25.02 -31.05
C ASP A 762 -7.12 -26.22 -31.35
N GLY A 763 -6.51 -27.42 -31.39
CA GLY A 763 -7.19 -28.68 -31.68
C GLY A 763 -7.64 -28.87 -33.12
N THR A 764 -7.27 -27.97 -34.04
CA THR A 764 -7.58 -28.05 -35.47
C THR A 764 -6.35 -28.49 -36.26
N PRO A 765 -6.38 -29.61 -37.00
CA PRO A 765 -5.34 -29.95 -37.96
C PRO A 765 -5.21 -28.87 -39.04
N VAL A 766 -4.04 -28.24 -39.15
CA VAL A 766 -3.76 -27.19 -40.14
C VAL A 766 -2.76 -27.64 -41.22
N ILE A 767 -1.95 -28.67 -40.93
CA ILE A 767 -1.04 -29.32 -41.89
C ILE A 767 -1.07 -30.83 -41.67
N GLU A 768 -1.20 -31.62 -42.74
CA GLU A 768 -1.12 -33.08 -42.75
C GLU A 768 -0.34 -33.58 -43.97
N GLY A 769 0.95 -33.90 -43.80
CA GLY A 769 1.78 -34.32 -44.92
C GLY A 769 3.28 -34.26 -44.67
N THR A 770 4.06 -34.27 -45.74
CA THR A 770 5.53 -34.17 -45.69
C THR A 770 5.98 -32.86 -46.32
N THR A 771 6.54 -31.94 -45.52
CA THR A 771 7.03 -30.63 -46.02
C THR A 771 5.93 -29.79 -46.67
N GLU A 772 5.03 -29.26 -45.84
CA GLU A 772 3.88 -28.46 -46.28
C GLU A 772 3.86 -27.08 -45.62
N THR A 773 3.19 -26.14 -46.28
CA THR A 773 2.99 -24.76 -45.81
C THR A 773 1.51 -24.44 -45.79
N ILE A 774 1.02 -23.87 -44.69
CA ILE A 774 -0.26 -23.15 -44.64
C ILE A 774 0.02 -21.65 -44.74
N GLU A 775 -0.64 -20.98 -45.68
CA GLU A 775 -0.57 -19.52 -45.86
C GLU A 775 -1.82 -18.86 -45.27
N ASP A 776 -1.69 -17.61 -44.81
CA ASP A 776 -2.78 -16.78 -44.30
C ASP A 776 -3.59 -17.39 -43.13
N LEU A 777 -2.95 -18.18 -42.25
CA LEU A 777 -3.58 -18.68 -41.02
C LEU A 777 -3.83 -17.51 -40.06
N LEU A 778 -5.10 -17.11 -39.91
CA LEU A 778 -5.48 -16.01 -39.03
C LEU A 778 -5.38 -16.44 -37.56
N LEU A 779 -4.45 -15.83 -36.81
CA LEU A 779 -4.31 -16.04 -35.36
C LEU A 779 -4.66 -14.77 -34.59
N ALA A 780 -5.33 -14.94 -33.46
CA ALA A 780 -5.52 -13.88 -32.48
C ALA A 780 -4.19 -13.57 -31.78
N GLU A 781 -4.04 -12.37 -31.22
CA GLU A 781 -2.91 -12.10 -30.31
C GLU A 781 -3.08 -12.91 -29.02
N GLY A 782 -2.07 -13.67 -28.59
CA GLY A 782 -2.15 -14.45 -27.36
C GLY A 782 -1.66 -15.89 -27.47
N ASN A 783 -2.04 -16.70 -26.49
CA ASN A 783 -1.63 -18.10 -26.37
C ASN A 783 -2.56 -19.01 -27.19
N HIS A 784 -1.97 -19.88 -28.00
CA HIS A 784 -2.63 -20.91 -28.81
C HIS A 784 -2.07 -22.27 -28.45
N GLN A 785 -2.91 -23.30 -28.39
CA GLN A 785 -2.42 -24.66 -28.22
C GLN A 785 -1.71 -25.11 -29.50
N ILE A 786 -0.52 -25.70 -29.36
CA ILE A 786 0.23 -26.26 -30.48
C ILE A 786 0.56 -27.73 -30.22
N ARG A 787 0.30 -28.57 -31.21
CA ARG A 787 0.76 -29.95 -31.23
C ARG A 787 1.39 -30.28 -32.58
N VAL A 788 2.60 -30.82 -32.54
CA VAL A 788 3.31 -31.28 -33.73
C VAL A 788 3.64 -32.75 -33.57
N ARG A 789 3.26 -33.56 -34.55
CA ARG A 789 3.65 -34.97 -34.62
C ARG A 789 4.47 -35.21 -35.88
N ALA A 790 5.59 -35.90 -35.73
CA ALA A 790 6.45 -36.30 -36.85
C ALA A 790 6.83 -37.78 -36.74
N GLU A 791 6.58 -38.55 -37.79
CA GLU A 791 6.95 -39.95 -37.91
C GLU A 791 8.45 -40.10 -38.23
N ALA A 792 9.08 -41.14 -37.67
CA ALA A 792 10.50 -41.40 -37.88
C ALA A 792 10.88 -41.50 -39.38
N GLY A 793 11.99 -40.87 -39.74
CA GLY A 793 12.55 -40.87 -41.10
C GLY A 793 13.96 -40.27 -41.13
N GLN A 794 14.59 -40.25 -42.30
CA GLN A 794 15.90 -39.62 -42.50
C GLN A 794 15.72 -38.21 -43.07
N GLY A 795 16.09 -37.18 -42.30
CA GLY A 795 15.96 -35.79 -42.74
C GLY A 795 15.59 -34.82 -41.60
N PRO A 796 15.37 -33.54 -41.94
CA PRO A 796 15.07 -32.50 -40.97
C PRO A 796 13.61 -32.56 -40.48
N VAL A 797 13.41 -32.22 -39.21
CA VAL A 797 12.14 -31.87 -38.60
C VAL A 797 12.22 -30.42 -38.15
N ALA A 798 11.47 -29.52 -38.78
CA ALA A 798 11.53 -28.10 -38.48
C ALA A 798 10.18 -27.41 -38.68
N LEU A 799 9.81 -26.51 -37.75
CA LEU A 799 8.64 -25.65 -37.90
C LEU A 799 9.07 -24.19 -38.06
N TYR A 800 8.71 -23.62 -39.20
CA TYR A 800 8.94 -22.22 -39.53
C TYR A 800 7.64 -21.43 -39.45
N TRP A 801 7.77 -20.13 -39.17
CA TRP A 801 6.67 -19.18 -39.21
C TRP A 801 7.05 -17.88 -39.93
N ARG A 802 6.05 -17.17 -40.43
CA ARG A 802 6.12 -15.78 -40.86
C ARG A 802 4.93 -15.01 -40.27
N PRO A 803 5.15 -14.22 -39.20
CA PRO A 803 4.14 -13.33 -38.63
C PRO A 803 3.70 -12.21 -39.60
N PRO A 804 2.54 -11.57 -39.38
CA PRO A 804 1.90 -10.62 -40.31
C PRO A 804 2.79 -9.45 -40.78
N ARG A 805 3.71 -8.98 -39.94
CA ARG A 805 4.60 -7.82 -40.21
C ARG A 805 6.05 -8.21 -40.47
N GLN A 806 6.35 -9.51 -40.51
CA GLN A 806 7.70 -10.01 -40.74
C GLN A 806 7.92 -10.33 -42.22
N ALA A 807 9.00 -9.80 -42.81
CA ALA A 807 9.28 -9.99 -44.23
C ALA A 807 9.78 -11.42 -44.54
N ASP A 808 10.66 -11.94 -43.70
CA ASP A 808 11.35 -13.21 -43.91
C ASP A 808 10.82 -14.30 -42.98
N GLU A 809 10.68 -15.51 -43.53
CA GLU A 809 10.38 -16.71 -42.76
C GLU A 809 11.53 -17.03 -41.78
N SER A 810 11.19 -17.53 -40.59
CA SER A 810 12.16 -17.91 -39.57
C SER A 810 11.68 -19.14 -38.78
N LEU A 811 12.58 -19.82 -38.05
CA LEU A 811 12.17 -20.81 -37.06
C LEU A 811 11.35 -20.12 -35.97
N ILE A 812 10.36 -20.84 -35.42
CA ILE A 812 9.62 -20.32 -34.26
C ILE A 812 10.60 -20.12 -33.10
N PRO A 813 10.71 -18.90 -32.56
CA PRO A 813 11.68 -18.59 -31.53
C PRO A 813 11.25 -19.16 -30.17
N ALA A 814 12.22 -19.49 -29.32
CA ALA A 814 11.96 -20.08 -28.00
C ALA A 814 11.12 -19.19 -27.06
N TRP A 815 11.05 -17.88 -27.29
CA TRP A 815 10.19 -16.97 -26.51
C TRP A 815 8.71 -17.08 -26.88
N ALA A 816 8.38 -17.72 -28.00
CA ALA A 816 7.01 -17.95 -28.43
C ALA A 816 6.49 -19.35 -28.03
N LEU A 817 7.30 -20.18 -27.37
CA LEU A 817 6.95 -21.57 -27.05
C LEU A 817 6.97 -21.80 -25.55
N TYR A 818 5.89 -22.36 -25.02
CA TYR A 818 5.71 -22.63 -23.60
C TYR A 818 5.10 -24.01 -23.34
N THR A 819 5.34 -24.52 -22.14
CA THR A 819 4.74 -25.77 -21.64
C THR A 819 3.96 -25.49 -20.35
N ASN A 820 3.35 -26.53 -19.79
CA ASN A 820 2.62 -26.50 -18.52
C ASN A 820 3.48 -25.81 -17.43
N PRO A 821 2.92 -24.86 -16.63
CA PRO A 821 1.50 -24.49 -16.48
C PRO A 821 0.98 -23.37 -17.36
N VAL A 822 1.69 -22.99 -18.43
CA VAL A 822 1.12 -22.05 -19.40
C VAL A 822 0.02 -22.76 -20.20
N THR A 823 -1.16 -22.13 -20.28
CA THR A 823 -2.31 -22.63 -21.04
C THR A 823 -2.78 -21.60 -22.09
N ASN A 824 -3.67 -22.01 -22.98
CA ASN A 824 -4.41 -21.13 -23.90
C ASN A 824 -5.78 -20.71 -23.35
N HIS A 825 -6.05 -20.99 -22.08
CA HIS A 825 -7.33 -20.65 -21.43
C HIS A 825 -7.63 -19.15 -21.51
N GLY A 826 -8.92 -18.81 -21.60
CA GLY A 826 -9.42 -17.45 -21.79
C GLY A 826 -10.55 -17.37 -22.79
N LEU A 827 -10.92 -16.15 -23.21
CA LEU A 827 -11.93 -15.90 -24.23
C LEU A 827 -11.31 -15.08 -25.37
N ARG A 828 -11.71 -15.36 -26.61
CA ARG A 828 -11.27 -14.57 -27.76
C ARG A 828 -12.07 -13.28 -27.82
N GLY A 829 -11.42 -12.15 -27.56
CA GLY A 829 -11.97 -10.80 -27.70
C GLY A 829 -11.76 -10.25 -29.11
N SER A 830 -12.84 -10.01 -29.84
CA SER A 830 -12.86 -9.34 -31.15
C SER A 830 -13.26 -7.88 -31.00
N PHE A 831 -12.33 -6.96 -31.24
CA PHE A 831 -12.50 -5.52 -31.03
C PHE A 831 -12.79 -4.79 -32.35
N TYR A 832 -13.90 -4.08 -32.39
CA TYR A 832 -14.38 -3.36 -33.56
C TYR A 832 -14.21 -1.84 -33.35
N PRO A 833 -13.68 -1.09 -34.33
CA PRO A 833 -13.45 0.35 -34.23
C PRO A 833 -14.75 1.17 -34.43
N ASN A 834 -15.87 0.63 -33.95
CA ASN A 834 -17.21 1.19 -33.99
C ASN A 834 -18.02 0.60 -32.81
N PRO A 835 -19.15 1.21 -32.40
CA PRO A 835 -19.93 0.74 -31.25
C PRO A 835 -20.92 -0.38 -31.57
N ASP A 836 -20.98 -0.86 -32.82
CA ASP A 836 -22.08 -1.69 -33.33
C ASP A 836 -21.64 -3.08 -33.79
N TRP A 837 -20.41 -3.50 -33.45
CA TRP A 837 -19.83 -4.81 -33.81
C TRP A 837 -19.84 -5.09 -35.33
N GLU A 838 -19.73 -4.04 -36.15
CA GLU A 838 -19.80 -4.14 -37.60
C GLU A 838 -18.42 -4.26 -38.27
N GLY A 839 -18.35 -5.03 -39.36
CA GLY A 839 -17.15 -5.18 -40.19
C GLY A 839 -16.10 -6.13 -39.60
N PRO A 840 -14.90 -6.24 -40.20
CA PRO A 840 -13.83 -7.04 -39.64
C PRO A 840 -13.29 -6.40 -38.34
N PRO A 841 -12.93 -7.20 -37.33
CA PRO A 841 -12.33 -6.66 -36.11
C PRO A 841 -10.97 -6.03 -36.43
N ALA A 842 -10.68 -4.89 -35.80
CA ALA A 842 -9.39 -4.22 -35.91
C ALA A 842 -8.30 -4.93 -35.09
N LEU A 843 -8.71 -5.68 -34.07
CA LEU A 843 -7.86 -6.45 -33.17
C LEU A 843 -8.63 -7.69 -32.70
N GLN A 844 -7.99 -8.85 -32.69
CA GLN A 844 -8.45 -10.01 -31.92
C GLN A 844 -7.37 -10.44 -30.94
N ARG A 845 -7.75 -10.81 -29.72
CA ARG A 845 -6.81 -11.36 -28.74
C ARG A 845 -7.46 -12.37 -27.81
N ILE A 846 -6.67 -13.25 -27.19
CA ILE A 846 -7.13 -14.13 -26.12
C ILE A 846 -7.00 -13.38 -24.79
N ASP A 847 -8.13 -13.06 -24.17
CA ASP A 847 -8.22 -12.44 -22.84
C ASP A 847 -8.41 -13.56 -21.80
N PRO A 848 -7.40 -13.89 -20.97
CA PRO A 848 -7.49 -14.97 -19.98
C PRO A 848 -8.49 -14.67 -18.87
N PHE A 849 -8.71 -13.39 -18.56
CA PHE A 849 -9.64 -12.90 -17.53
C PHE A 849 -10.50 -11.78 -18.09
N LEU A 850 -11.77 -11.75 -17.65
CA LEU A 850 -12.66 -10.61 -17.81
C LEU A 850 -12.90 -9.95 -16.45
N ASP A 851 -11.83 -9.52 -15.80
CA ASP A 851 -11.85 -8.70 -14.57
C ASP A 851 -10.88 -7.52 -14.74
N THR A 852 -11.25 -6.59 -15.62
CA THR A 852 -10.31 -5.58 -16.12
C THR A 852 -10.90 -4.19 -16.02
N TYR A 853 -10.13 -3.28 -15.41
CA TYR A 853 -10.28 -1.85 -15.59
C TYR A 853 -9.32 -1.39 -16.68
N PHE A 854 -9.83 -0.86 -17.78
CA PHE A 854 -8.96 -0.47 -18.90
C PHE A 854 -8.35 0.91 -18.64
N HIS A 855 -7.18 0.91 -17.99
CA HIS A 855 -6.36 2.12 -17.86
C HIS A 855 -5.73 2.53 -19.20
N LEU A 856 -5.38 1.53 -20.01
CA LEU A 856 -4.96 1.68 -21.40
C LEU A 856 -6.04 1.03 -22.27
N ILE A 857 -6.70 1.85 -23.11
CA ILE A 857 -7.80 1.37 -23.95
C ILE A 857 -7.27 0.60 -25.16
N PRO A 858 -7.86 -0.57 -25.52
CA PRO A 858 -7.42 -1.37 -26.67
C PRO A 858 -7.60 -0.65 -28.02
N LEU A 859 -8.67 0.12 -28.17
CA LEU A 859 -8.97 0.93 -29.34
C LEU A 859 -9.40 2.34 -28.93
N LYS A 860 -9.26 3.30 -29.86
CA LYS A 860 -9.78 4.65 -29.67
C LYS A 860 -11.31 4.61 -29.60
N ARG A 861 -11.89 5.19 -28.54
CA ARG A 861 -13.34 5.28 -28.37
C ARG A 861 -14.03 6.12 -29.46
N PRO A 862 -15.29 5.80 -29.82
CA PRO A 862 -16.05 4.64 -29.36
C PRO A 862 -15.58 3.34 -30.02
N TYR A 863 -15.60 2.24 -29.29
CA TYR A 863 -15.36 0.90 -29.82
C TYR A 863 -16.30 -0.10 -29.15
N SER A 864 -16.38 -1.29 -29.73
CA SER A 864 -17.15 -2.41 -29.19
C SER A 864 -16.30 -3.67 -29.24
N VAL A 865 -16.66 -4.66 -28.43
CA VAL A 865 -15.94 -5.92 -28.33
C VAL A 865 -16.89 -7.08 -28.11
N GLU A 866 -16.58 -8.22 -28.74
CA GLU A 866 -17.20 -9.52 -28.50
C GLU A 866 -16.17 -10.47 -27.89
N TRP A 867 -16.43 -10.99 -26.70
CA TRP A 867 -15.68 -12.11 -26.15
C TRP A 867 -16.44 -13.40 -26.37
N GLU A 868 -15.83 -14.34 -27.06
CA GLU A 868 -16.42 -15.65 -27.39
C GLU A 868 -15.51 -16.79 -26.93
N GLY A 869 -16.13 -17.92 -26.58
CA GLY A 869 -15.44 -19.12 -26.14
C GLY A 869 -16.39 -20.12 -25.51
N ALA A 870 -15.86 -20.93 -24.59
CA ALA A 870 -16.61 -21.89 -23.80
C ALA A 870 -16.35 -21.71 -22.30
N LEU A 871 -17.40 -21.91 -21.51
CA LEU A 871 -17.36 -22.03 -20.05
C LEU A 871 -17.45 -23.51 -19.69
N VAL A 872 -16.54 -24.00 -18.86
CA VAL A 872 -16.64 -25.34 -18.25
C VAL A 872 -17.40 -25.22 -16.94
N ALA A 873 -18.59 -25.79 -16.87
CA ALA A 873 -19.32 -25.98 -15.63
C ALA A 873 -18.76 -27.24 -14.93
N PRO A 874 -18.11 -27.14 -13.76
CA PRO A 874 -17.48 -28.29 -13.10
C PRO A 874 -18.50 -29.35 -12.66
N GLN A 875 -19.72 -28.94 -12.35
CA GLN A 875 -20.80 -29.83 -11.90
C GLN A 875 -22.15 -29.34 -12.42
N SER A 876 -23.09 -30.26 -12.62
CA SER A 876 -24.47 -29.89 -12.94
C SER A 876 -25.11 -29.16 -11.76
N GLY A 877 -25.84 -28.08 -12.01
CA GLY A 877 -26.56 -27.38 -10.94
C GLY A 877 -26.95 -25.95 -11.29
N LEU A 878 -27.47 -25.26 -10.29
CA LEU A 878 -27.87 -23.86 -10.42
C LEU A 878 -26.68 -22.93 -10.17
N TYR A 879 -26.23 -22.25 -11.21
CA TYR A 879 -25.25 -21.19 -11.15
C TYR A 879 -25.95 -19.82 -11.12
N ARG A 880 -25.26 -18.79 -10.63
CA ARG A 880 -25.61 -17.39 -10.95
C ARG A 880 -24.43 -16.76 -11.64
N LEU A 881 -24.64 -16.24 -12.84
CA LEU A 881 -23.60 -15.49 -13.55
C LEU A 881 -23.86 -14.00 -13.37
N GLY A 882 -22.80 -13.26 -13.07
CA GLY A 882 -22.82 -11.83 -12.82
C GLY A 882 -21.91 -11.06 -13.78
N LEU A 883 -22.40 -9.97 -14.33
CA LEU A 883 -21.65 -9.06 -15.20
C LEU A 883 -21.73 -7.64 -14.63
N ARG A 884 -20.58 -6.98 -14.52
CA ARG A 884 -20.49 -5.54 -14.25
C ARG A 884 -19.84 -4.85 -15.44
N ALA A 885 -20.49 -3.82 -15.96
CA ALA A 885 -19.96 -3.04 -17.07
C ALA A 885 -20.25 -1.54 -16.89
N VAL A 886 -19.37 -0.68 -17.41
CA VAL A 886 -19.56 0.79 -17.32
C VAL A 886 -20.74 1.30 -18.15
N GLN A 887 -21.19 0.55 -19.17
CA GLN A 887 -22.37 0.90 -19.97
C GLN A 887 -23.18 -0.36 -20.28
N GLU A 888 -23.17 -0.77 -21.53
CA GLU A 888 -23.97 -1.85 -22.07
C GLU A 888 -23.08 -3.08 -22.22
N GLY A 889 -23.41 -4.10 -21.44
CA GLY A 889 -22.82 -5.42 -21.46
C GLY A 889 -23.93 -6.44 -21.60
N GLU A 890 -23.80 -7.36 -22.55
CA GLU A 890 -24.72 -8.48 -22.74
C GLU A 890 -23.96 -9.79 -22.52
N LEU A 891 -24.57 -10.73 -21.80
CA LEU A 891 -24.03 -12.07 -21.57
C LEU A 891 -24.98 -13.11 -22.16
N PHE A 892 -24.42 -14.04 -22.93
CA PHE A 892 -25.12 -15.16 -23.55
C PHE A 892 -24.45 -16.47 -23.15
N ILE A 893 -25.27 -17.48 -22.84
CA ILE A 893 -24.85 -18.87 -22.63
C ILE A 893 -25.67 -19.76 -23.56
N ASP A 894 -25.01 -20.70 -24.26
CA ASP A 894 -25.63 -21.62 -25.23
C ASP A 894 -26.52 -20.92 -26.27
N GLY A 895 -26.10 -19.72 -26.70
CA GLY A 895 -26.81 -18.87 -27.65
C GLY A 895 -28.05 -18.16 -27.09
N GLN A 896 -28.37 -18.31 -25.81
CA GLN A 896 -29.48 -17.62 -25.14
C GLN A 896 -28.98 -16.40 -24.37
N SER A 897 -29.68 -15.27 -24.50
CA SER A 897 -29.39 -14.05 -23.72
C SER A 897 -29.76 -14.28 -22.25
N LEU A 898 -28.77 -14.16 -21.37
CA LEU A 898 -28.93 -14.39 -19.94
C LEU A 898 -29.17 -13.07 -19.18
N LEU A 899 -28.39 -12.03 -19.45
CA LEU A 899 -28.54 -10.72 -18.81
C LEU A 899 -27.97 -9.57 -19.68
N THR A 900 -28.42 -8.35 -19.36
CA THR A 900 -27.96 -7.09 -19.96
C THR A 900 -27.78 -6.03 -18.88
N THR A 901 -26.65 -5.32 -18.87
CA THR A 901 -26.45 -4.14 -18.02
C THR A 901 -26.89 -2.88 -18.77
N THR A 902 -27.59 -1.97 -18.10
CA THR A 902 -28.11 -0.74 -18.76
C THR A 902 -27.68 0.55 -18.05
N GLY A 903 -27.22 0.47 -16.79
CA GLY A 903 -26.72 1.58 -16.00
C GLY A 903 -25.19 1.71 -15.95
N PRO A 904 -24.67 2.90 -15.58
CA PRO A 904 -23.24 3.12 -15.54
C PRO A 904 -22.55 2.44 -14.35
N ASP A 905 -21.68 1.46 -14.64
CA ASP A 905 -20.94 0.65 -13.66
C ASP A 905 -21.87 -0.20 -12.77
N GLU A 906 -22.99 -0.64 -13.36
CA GLU A 906 -23.99 -1.50 -12.73
C GLU A 906 -23.52 -2.96 -12.74
N TYR A 907 -23.70 -3.66 -11.61
CA TYR A 907 -23.54 -5.10 -11.52
C TYR A 907 -24.93 -5.76 -11.62
N THR A 908 -25.07 -6.69 -12.56
CA THR A 908 -26.31 -7.45 -12.79
C THR A 908 -25.98 -8.94 -12.75
N GLU A 909 -26.86 -9.74 -12.14
CA GLU A 909 -26.71 -11.19 -12.06
C GLU A 909 -27.99 -11.92 -12.45
N ALA A 910 -27.86 -13.12 -13.01
CA ALA A 910 -28.99 -13.97 -13.37
C ALA A 910 -28.69 -15.45 -13.07
N PRO A 911 -29.68 -16.21 -12.55
CA PRO A 911 -29.55 -17.64 -12.34
C PRO A 911 -29.63 -18.42 -13.66
N ILE A 912 -28.85 -19.49 -13.79
CA ILE A 912 -28.88 -20.42 -14.93
C ILE A 912 -28.58 -21.85 -14.43
N SER A 913 -29.34 -22.83 -14.91
CA SER A 913 -29.00 -24.25 -14.69
C SER A 913 -28.05 -24.71 -15.79
N LEU A 914 -26.88 -25.19 -15.40
CA LEU A 914 -25.87 -25.75 -16.31
C LEU A 914 -25.70 -27.24 -16.01
N ASP A 915 -25.46 -28.04 -17.06
CA ASP A 915 -25.02 -29.42 -16.90
C ASP A 915 -23.48 -29.43 -16.72
N ALA A 916 -22.92 -30.48 -16.12
CA ALA A 916 -21.47 -30.61 -16.05
C ALA A 916 -20.88 -30.69 -17.47
N GLY A 917 -19.86 -29.87 -17.75
CA GLY A 917 -19.18 -29.86 -19.05
C GLY A 917 -19.15 -28.48 -19.72
N LEU A 918 -18.95 -28.48 -21.05
CA LEU A 918 -18.73 -27.28 -21.84
C LEU A 918 -20.04 -26.62 -22.27
N HIS A 919 -20.14 -25.32 -22.03
CA HIS A 919 -21.22 -24.43 -22.47
C HIS A 919 -20.66 -23.30 -23.32
N SER A 920 -21.34 -22.90 -24.40
CA SER A 920 -20.85 -21.80 -25.24
C SER A 920 -21.08 -20.46 -24.53
N LEU A 921 -20.08 -19.58 -24.49
CA LEU A 921 -20.16 -18.29 -23.83
C LEU A 921 -19.87 -17.15 -24.82
N LEU A 922 -20.74 -16.13 -24.83
CA LEU A 922 -20.56 -14.91 -25.62
C LEU A 922 -20.87 -13.69 -24.75
N ILE A 923 -20.00 -12.68 -24.79
CA ILE A 923 -20.18 -11.40 -24.12
C ILE A 923 -20.02 -10.27 -25.13
N ARG A 924 -20.97 -9.34 -25.15
CA ARG A 924 -20.88 -8.10 -25.91
C ARG A 924 -20.69 -6.93 -24.99
N TYR A 925 -19.74 -6.06 -25.29
CA TYR A 925 -19.51 -4.84 -24.52
C TYR A 925 -19.26 -3.65 -25.43
N ARG A 926 -19.83 -2.51 -25.02
CA ARG A 926 -19.74 -1.24 -25.73
C ARG A 926 -19.06 -0.19 -24.85
N ASP A 927 -18.03 0.46 -25.40
CA ASP A 927 -17.25 1.49 -24.70
C ASP A 927 -17.33 2.84 -25.44
N THR A 928 -18.18 3.74 -24.92
CA THR A 928 -18.39 5.08 -25.49
C THR A 928 -18.11 6.25 -24.54
N VAL A 929 -17.69 5.99 -23.29
CA VAL A 929 -17.49 7.00 -22.24
C VAL A 929 -16.04 7.12 -21.82
N ASP A 930 -15.70 8.03 -20.89
CA ASP A 930 -14.31 8.33 -20.54
C ASP A 930 -13.60 7.27 -19.68
N ARG A 931 -14.30 6.24 -19.21
CA ARG A 931 -13.78 5.12 -18.40
C ARG A 931 -14.32 3.78 -18.87
N SER A 932 -13.60 2.70 -18.63
CA SER A 932 -14.01 1.36 -19.07
C SER A 932 -13.68 0.32 -18.00
N ARG A 933 -14.65 -0.54 -17.72
CA ARG A 933 -14.53 -1.65 -16.78
C ARG A 933 -15.46 -2.77 -17.24
N ILE A 934 -14.97 -3.99 -17.16
CA ILE A 934 -15.78 -5.19 -17.27
C ILE A 934 -15.37 -6.19 -16.19
N HIS A 935 -16.34 -6.84 -15.56
CA HIS A 935 -16.11 -7.89 -14.56
C HIS A 935 -17.13 -9.01 -14.75
N LEU A 936 -16.64 -10.21 -15.05
CA LEU A 936 -17.41 -11.45 -15.17
C LEU A 936 -17.21 -12.31 -13.91
N SER A 937 -18.32 -12.71 -13.30
CA SER A 937 -18.33 -13.46 -12.05
C SER A 937 -19.35 -14.58 -12.10
N TRP A 938 -19.17 -15.57 -11.22
CA TRP A 938 -20.15 -16.62 -10.99
C TRP A 938 -20.36 -16.90 -9.51
N ILE A 939 -21.47 -17.56 -9.21
CA ILE A 939 -21.72 -18.29 -7.97
C ILE A 939 -22.01 -19.72 -8.40
N THR A 940 -21.15 -20.65 -8.02
CA THR A 940 -21.35 -22.09 -8.26
C THR A 940 -22.43 -22.64 -7.31
N PRO A 941 -23.02 -23.82 -7.55
CA PRO A 941 -24.14 -24.33 -6.74
C PRO A 941 -23.89 -24.36 -5.22
N ASN A 942 -22.64 -24.55 -4.79
CA ASN A 942 -22.22 -24.57 -3.38
C ASN A 942 -21.17 -23.47 -3.04
N GLY A 943 -20.97 -22.49 -3.92
CA GLY A 943 -19.89 -21.51 -3.82
C GLY A 943 -20.32 -20.13 -3.35
N SER A 944 -19.33 -19.25 -3.17
CA SER A 944 -19.52 -17.81 -3.02
C SER A 944 -19.31 -17.10 -4.36
N ILE A 945 -19.70 -15.82 -4.42
CA ILE A 945 -19.40 -14.97 -5.57
C ILE A 945 -17.88 -14.86 -5.77
N GLN A 946 -17.43 -15.11 -6.99
CA GLN A 946 -16.04 -14.92 -7.39
C GLN A 946 -15.96 -14.58 -8.89
N ALA A 947 -14.87 -13.93 -9.31
CA ALA A 947 -14.51 -13.86 -10.72
C ALA A 947 -14.37 -15.28 -11.28
N ILE A 948 -14.81 -15.53 -12.52
CA ILE A 948 -14.68 -16.85 -13.11
C ILE A 948 -13.18 -17.16 -13.32
N PRO A 949 -12.63 -18.22 -12.71
CA PRO A 949 -11.23 -18.56 -12.90
C PRO A 949 -10.96 -18.95 -14.35
N THR A 950 -9.80 -18.56 -14.88
CA THR A 950 -9.39 -18.85 -16.26
C THR A 950 -9.40 -20.32 -16.60
N ASP A 951 -9.15 -21.20 -15.63
CA ASP A 951 -9.16 -22.65 -15.84
C ASP A 951 -10.52 -23.21 -16.30
N TYR A 952 -11.58 -22.42 -16.19
CA TYR A 952 -12.93 -22.74 -16.68
C TYR A 952 -13.30 -22.03 -17.99
N LEU A 953 -12.40 -21.23 -18.57
CA LEU A 953 -12.64 -20.48 -19.79
C LEU A 953 -11.75 -20.98 -20.91
N TRP A 954 -12.35 -21.32 -22.05
CA TRP A 954 -11.63 -21.77 -23.23
C TRP A 954 -11.91 -20.85 -24.41
N PRO A 955 -10.89 -20.50 -25.21
CA PRO A 955 -11.12 -19.78 -26.45
C PRO A 955 -11.83 -20.71 -27.44
N PRO A 956 -12.35 -20.19 -28.57
CA PRO A 956 -12.93 -21.04 -29.60
C PRO A 956 -11.89 -22.02 -30.15
N MET A 957 -12.14 -23.32 -30.01
CA MET A 957 -11.27 -24.41 -30.48
C MET A 957 -11.99 -25.31 -31.48
N GLY A 958 -11.22 -25.97 -32.36
CA GLY A 958 -11.77 -26.94 -33.32
C GLY A 958 -12.21 -28.24 -32.64
N LYS A 959 -11.38 -28.72 -31.71
CA LYS A 959 -11.71 -29.79 -30.78
C LYS A 959 -11.26 -29.36 -29.39
N TYR A 960 -12.20 -29.13 -28.49
CA TYR A 960 -11.86 -28.98 -27.08
C TYR A 960 -11.28 -30.30 -26.57
N PRO A 961 -10.26 -30.25 -25.71
CA PRO A 961 -9.94 -31.42 -24.88
C PRO A 961 -11.25 -31.89 -24.26
N GLU A 962 -11.47 -33.21 -24.19
CA GLU A 962 -12.51 -33.70 -23.29
C GLU A 962 -12.22 -33.00 -21.96
N PRO A 963 -13.17 -32.27 -21.37
CA PRO A 963 -12.96 -31.82 -20.03
C PRO A 963 -12.68 -33.11 -19.28
N THR A 964 -11.42 -33.31 -18.91
CA THR A 964 -11.16 -33.82 -17.59
C THR A 964 -11.85 -32.77 -16.75
N ALA A 965 -13.14 -33.02 -16.48
CA ALA A 965 -13.66 -32.64 -15.20
C ALA A 965 -12.50 -32.94 -14.24
N PRO A 966 -12.16 -32.06 -13.30
CA PRO A 966 -11.58 -32.62 -12.09
C PRO A 966 -12.46 -33.84 -11.80
N VAL A 967 -11.89 -35.04 -11.88
CA VAL A 967 -12.66 -36.26 -11.65
C VAL A 967 -12.86 -36.32 -10.15
N THR A 968 -13.57 -35.33 -9.62
CA THR A 968 -14.72 -35.54 -8.76
C THR A 968 -15.70 -36.39 -9.57
N GLU A 969 -15.43 -37.69 -9.63
CA GLU A 969 -16.52 -38.58 -9.24
C GLU A 969 -17.03 -37.99 -7.93
N VAL A 970 -18.24 -37.45 -7.93
CA VAL A 970 -18.91 -37.15 -6.68
C VAL A 970 -19.11 -38.53 -6.04
N ILE A 971 -18.12 -38.98 -5.29
CA ILE A 971 -18.33 -40.00 -4.29
C ILE A 971 -19.33 -39.34 -3.36
N GLU A 972 -20.57 -39.85 -3.35
CA GLU A 972 -21.57 -39.46 -2.36
C GLU A 972 -21.03 -39.87 -0.99
N THR A 973 -20.19 -39.03 -0.42
CA THR A 973 -19.61 -39.25 0.90
C THR A 973 -20.73 -39.20 1.92
N GLN A 974 -20.79 -40.23 2.75
CA GLN A 974 -21.82 -40.31 3.76
C GLN A 974 -21.34 -39.61 5.03
N PRO A 975 -22.26 -39.04 5.84
CA PRO A 975 -21.85 -38.52 7.14
C PRO A 975 -21.32 -39.67 7.98
N ILE A 976 -20.10 -39.52 8.50
CA ILE A 976 -19.49 -40.49 9.41
C ILE A 976 -19.53 -39.93 10.84
N ARG A 977 -20.02 -40.75 11.78
CA ARG A 977 -19.91 -40.47 13.21
C ARG A 977 -18.98 -41.49 13.86
N LEU A 978 -18.05 -40.97 14.65
CA LEU A 978 -17.16 -41.77 15.47
C LEU A 978 -17.70 -41.79 16.91
N GLN A 979 -17.81 -42.99 17.48
CA GLN A 979 -18.11 -43.18 18.90
C GLN A 979 -16.88 -43.78 19.58
N HIS A 980 -16.39 -43.14 20.64
CA HIS A 980 -15.26 -43.67 21.41
C HIS A 980 -15.72 -44.89 22.22
N LEU A 981 -15.07 -46.04 22.00
CA LEU A 981 -15.40 -47.27 22.71
C LEU A 981 -14.58 -47.39 24.00
N PHE A 982 -13.26 -47.35 23.87
CA PHE A 982 -12.30 -47.38 24.98
C PHE A 982 -10.89 -47.01 24.47
N SER A 983 -9.94 -46.85 25.39
CA SER A 983 -8.52 -46.70 25.09
C SER A 983 -7.76 -47.86 25.72
N LEU A 984 -6.88 -48.48 24.94
CA LEU A 984 -5.99 -49.55 25.38
C LEU A 984 -4.62 -48.97 25.75
N GLY A 985 -4.06 -49.43 26.86
CA GLY A 985 -2.69 -49.12 27.28
C GLY A 985 -2.57 -48.06 28.38
N THR A 986 -1.41 -48.07 29.02
CA THR A 986 -0.95 -47.03 29.96
C THR A 986 0.54 -46.79 29.72
N PRO A 987 1.11 -45.64 30.11
CA PRO A 987 2.52 -45.36 29.95
C PRO A 987 3.39 -46.38 30.71
N GLY A 988 4.34 -47.03 30.03
CA GLY A 988 5.30 -47.94 30.67
C GLY A 988 5.85 -49.04 29.77
N ARG A 989 6.51 -50.03 30.38
CA ARG A 989 7.23 -51.11 29.69
C ARG A 989 6.71 -52.52 30.02
N GLU A 990 5.76 -52.62 30.95
CA GLU A 990 5.17 -53.90 31.32
C GLU A 990 4.22 -54.40 30.21
N PRO A 991 3.90 -55.71 30.17
CA PRO A 991 2.94 -56.25 29.20
C PRO A 991 1.62 -55.45 29.17
N GLY A 992 1.24 -54.96 27.98
CA GLY A 992 0.06 -54.12 27.77
C GLY A 992 0.24 -52.63 28.11
N GLN A 993 1.46 -52.19 28.41
CA GLN A 993 1.83 -50.77 28.51
C GLN A 993 2.59 -50.31 27.27
N PHE A 994 2.51 -49.02 26.94
CA PHE A 994 3.18 -48.46 25.77
C PHE A 994 4.10 -47.29 26.13
N LEU A 995 5.16 -47.09 25.34
CA LEU A 995 5.97 -45.87 25.40
C LEU A 995 5.79 -45.01 24.16
N ASP A 996 5.89 -45.55 22.96
CA ASP A 996 5.55 -44.79 21.74
C ASP A 996 4.79 -45.75 20.80
N PRO A 997 3.49 -45.98 21.02
CA PRO A 997 2.68 -46.79 20.12
C PRO A 997 2.49 -46.00 18.81
N ARG A 998 3.04 -46.50 17.71
CA ARG A 998 3.19 -45.74 16.47
C ARG A 998 2.35 -46.24 15.33
N ASP A 999 2.10 -47.54 15.29
CA ASP A 999 1.26 -48.14 14.27
C ASP A 999 0.53 -49.37 14.80
N VAL A 1000 -0.54 -49.75 14.11
CA VAL A 1000 -1.47 -50.79 14.56
C VAL A 1000 -2.05 -51.57 13.38
N ALA A 1001 -2.16 -52.88 13.54
CA ALA A 1001 -2.81 -53.78 12.58
C ALA A 1001 -3.68 -54.81 13.31
N VAL A 1002 -4.61 -55.44 12.58
CA VAL A 1002 -5.52 -56.45 13.13
C VAL A 1002 -5.47 -57.71 12.26
N LEU A 1003 -5.24 -58.85 12.89
CA LEU A 1003 -5.31 -60.16 12.24
C LEU A 1003 -6.77 -60.54 11.93
N SER A 1004 -7.00 -61.44 10.98
CA SER A 1004 -8.33 -61.88 10.56
C SER A 1004 -9.14 -62.51 11.71
N ASP A 1005 -8.44 -63.08 12.71
CA ASP A 1005 -9.02 -63.59 13.94
C ASP A 1005 -9.32 -62.50 14.99
N GLY A 1006 -9.12 -61.22 14.69
CA GLY A 1006 -9.41 -60.09 15.56
C GLY A 1006 -8.36 -59.83 16.65
N ARG A 1007 -7.20 -60.49 16.62
CA ARG A 1007 -6.05 -60.11 17.46
C ARG A 1007 -5.44 -58.80 16.98
N LEU A 1008 -5.09 -57.94 17.93
CA LEU A 1008 -4.51 -56.62 17.67
C LEU A 1008 -2.98 -56.70 17.75
N VAL A 1009 -2.29 -56.08 16.81
CA VAL A 1009 -0.83 -55.99 16.77
C VAL A 1009 -0.43 -54.52 16.81
N VAL A 1010 0.42 -54.13 17.77
CA VAL A 1010 0.79 -52.72 18.00
C VAL A 1010 2.30 -52.57 17.97
N ALA A 1011 2.81 -51.73 17.07
CA ALA A 1011 4.20 -51.33 17.03
C ALA A 1011 4.47 -50.28 18.12
N ASP A 1012 5.22 -50.66 19.16
CA ASP A 1012 5.58 -49.82 20.29
C ASP A 1012 7.06 -49.45 20.18
N THR A 1013 7.34 -48.46 19.33
CA THR A 1013 8.69 -48.04 18.96
C THR A 1013 9.52 -47.64 20.18
N GLY A 1014 8.90 -46.97 21.16
CA GLY A 1014 9.58 -46.50 22.37
C GLY A 1014 10.05 -47.64 23.28
N ASN A 1015 9.35 -48.78 23.24
CA ASN A 1015 9.78 -50.02 23.89
C ASN A 1015 10.57 -50.95 22.94
N ARG A 1016 10.76 -50.56 21.69
CA ARG A 1016 11.48 -51.32 20.66
C ARG A 1016 10.92 -52.73 20.48
N GLN A 1017 9.61 -52.81 20.43
CA GLN A 1017 8.92 -54.09 20.39
C GLN A 1017 7.58 -53.96 19.68
N VAL A 1018 7.02 -55.09 19.26
CA VAL A 1018 5.65 -55.17 18.76
C VAL A 1018 4.85 -56.04 19.71
N GLN A 1019 3.72 -55.56 20.22
CA GLN A 1019 2.88 -56.30 21.17
C GLN A 1019 1.63 -56.85 20.48
N ILE A 1020 1.28 -58.10 20.78
CA ILE A 1020 0.09 -58.80 20.27
C ILE A 1020 -0.93 -58.93 21.40
N PHE A 1021 -2.19 -58.63 21.11
CA PHE A 1021 -3.30 -58.71 22.05
C PHE A 1021 -4.41 -59.63 21.53
N ASP A 1022 -5.15 -60.26 22.43
CA ASP A 1022 -6.31 -61.07 22.08
C ASP A 1022 -7.52 -60.21 21.65
N GLN A 1023 -8.58 -60.88 21.20
CA GLN A 1023 -9.86 -60.25 20.81
C GLN A 1023 -10.54 -59.47 21.96
N GLN A 1024 -10.12 -59.70 23.21
CA GLN A 1024 -10.57 -59.01 24.41
C GLN A 1024 -9.56 -57.94 24.88
N TYR A 1025 -8.55 -57.64 24.06
CA TYR A 1025 -7.48 -56.67 24.29
C TYR A 1025 -6.57 -57.00 25.48
N ASN A 1026 -6.47 -58.27 25.87
CA ASN A 1026 -5.45 -58.72 26.82
C ASN A 1026 -4.14 -58.98 26.09
N TYR A 1027 -3.02 -58.60 26.70
CA TYR A 1027 -1.70 -58.90 26.18
C TYR A 1027 -1.50 -60.41 26.01
N LEU A 1028 -0.99 -60.83 24.84
CA LEU A 1028 -0.67 -62.22 24.51
C LEU A 1028 0.84 -62.45 24.41
N ALA A 1029 1.52 -61.65 23.59
CA ALA A 1029 2.92 -61.88 23.23
C ALA A 1029 3.62 -60.59 22.79
N THR A 1030 4.95 -60.66 22.69
CA THR A 1030 5.79 -59.59 22.18
C THR A 1030 6.71 -60.14 21.09
N LEU A 1031 6.87 -59.41 19.99
CA LEU A 1031 7.90 -59.60 18.98
C LEU A 1031 9.05 -58.62 19.23
N THR A 1032 10.28 -59.10 19.20
CA THR A 1032 11.47 -58.28 19.51
C THR A 1032 12.49 -58.25 18.38
N GLY A 1033 12.17 -58.70 17.16
CA GLY A 1033 13.12 -58.88 16.06
C GLY A 1033 13.51 -60.35 15.87
N ASP A 1034 14.51 -60.59 15.02
CA ASP A 1034 15.13 -61.90 14.82
C ASP A 1034 16.32 -62.09 15.81
N ASP A 1035 17.51 -62.45 15.31
CA ASP A 1035 18.75 -62.38 16.09
C ASP A 1035 19.15 -60.92 16.42
N ASP A 1036 18.71 -59.95 15.62
CA ASP A 1036 18.88 -58.52 15.81
C ASP A 1036 17.63 -57.93 16.50
N PRO A 1037 17.74 -57.40 17.73
CA PRO A 1037 16.61 -56.75 18.39
C PRO A 1037 16.14 -55.53 17.61
N PHE A 1038 14.83 -55.29 17.57
CA PHE A 1038 14.29 -54.06 16.98
C PHE A 1038 14.95 -52.80 17.58
N GLU A 1039 15.16 -51.80 16.73
CA GLU A 1039 15.67 -50.48 17.13
C GLU A 1039 14.58 -49.43 17.00
N GLU A 1040 13.88 -49.39 15.86
CA GLU A 1040 12.76 -48.47 15.60
C GLU A 1040 11.67 -49.17 14.76
N PRO A 1041 10.88 -50.08 15.34
CA PRO A 1041 9.75 -50.69 14.65
C PRO A 1041 8.65 -49.62 14.51
N LEU A 1042 8.51 -49.04 13.32
CA LEU A 1042 7.64 -47.88 13.06
C LEU A 1042 6.28 -48.26 12.49
N ALA A 1043 6.23 -49.24 11.59
CA ALA A 1043 5.00 -49.66 10.93
C ALA A 1043 4.77 -51.17 11.05
N VAL A 1044 3.49 -51.55 11.12
CA VAL A 1044 3.05 -52.94 11.20
C VAL A 1044 1.84 -53.17 10.28
N ALA A 1045 1.86 -54.25 9.52
CA ALA A 1045 0.77 -54.64 8.64
C ALA A 1045 0.58 -56.16 8.67
N THR A 1046 -0.56 -56.63 8.17
CA THR A 1046 -0.89 -58.07 8.08
C THR A 1046 -1.34 -58.41 6.67
N ASN A 1047 -0.98 -59.58 6.17
CA ASN A 1047 -1.40 -60.07 4.86
C ASN A 1047 -2.60 -61.04 4.96
N SER A 1048 -3.06 -61.55 3.82
CA SER A 1048 -4.21 -62.47 3.75
C SER A 1048 -3.97 -63.83 4.44
N GLU A 1049 -2.72 -64.19 4.73
CA GLU A 1049 -2.32 -65.41 5.44
C GLU A 1049 -2.17 -65.21 6.96
N ASP A 1050 -2.55 -64.04 7.49
CA ASP A 1050 -2.35 -63.63 8.89
C ASP A 1050 -0.87 -63.58 9.31
N GLU A 1051 0.04 -63.39 8.36
CA GLU A 1051 1.44 -63.07 8.67
C GLU A 1051 1.56 -61.62 9.12
N ILE A 1052 2.41 -61.38 10.11
CA ILE A 1052 2.68 -60.05 10.66
C ILE A 1052 3.95 -59.51 10.03
N LEU A 1053 3.84 -58.37 9.34
CA LEU A 1053 4.96 -57.66 8.75
C LEU A 1053 5.31 -56.44 9.61
N VAL A 1054 6.58 -56.30 9.97
CA VAL A 1054 7.09 -55.20 10.81
C VAL A 1054 8.22 -54.47 10.09
N LEU A 1055 8.04 -53.17 9.84
CA LEU A 1055 9.07 -52.30 9.29
C LEU A 1055 9.90 -51.68 10.41
N ASP A 1056 11.18 -52.01 10.46
CA ASP A 1056 12.14 -51.31 11.33
C ASP A 1056 12.91 -50.26 10.52
N SER A 1057 12.72 -48.99 10.88
CA SER A 1057 13.27 -47.85 10.12
C SER A 1057 14.78 -47.71 10.24
N THR A 1058 15.31 -48.01 11.43
CA THR A 1058 16.74 -47.89 11.73
C THR A 1058 17.51 -49.10 11.20
N LEU A 1059 16.95 -50.31 11.36
CA LEU A 1059 17.54 -51.52 10.79
C LEU A 1059 17.32 -51.64 9.28
N GLN A 1060 16.36 -50.87 8.73
CA GLN A 1060 16.04 -50.81 7.31
C GLN A 1060 15.55 -52.14 6.74
N TRP A 1061 14.85 -52.94 7.54
CA TRP A 1061 14.33 -54.25 7.13
C TRP A 1061 12.82 -54.33 7.36
N VAL A 1062 12.15 -55.12 6.52
CA VAL A 1062 10.80 -55.61 6.79
C VAL A 1062 10.93 -57.04 7.30
N TYR A 1063 10.43 -57.30 8.50
CA TYR A 1063 10.42 -58.61 9.14
C TYR A 1063 9.05 -59.25 8.97
N ARG A 1064 9.01 -60.53 8.60
CA ARG A 1064 7.79 -61.32 8.42
C ARG A 1064 7.72 -62.39 9.50
N TYR A 1065 6.58 -62.47 10.17
CA TYR A 1065 6.28 -63.46 11.21
C TYR A 1065 5.00 -64.20 10.86
N ASP A 1066 4.88 -65.46 11.29
CA ASP A 1066 3.61 -66.17 11.20
C ASP A 1066 2.56 -65.58 12.16
N SER A 1067 1.32 -66.04 12.02
CA SER A 1067 0.21 -65.61 12.88
C SER A 1067 0.40 -65.94 14.37
N GLN A 1068 1.36 -66.77 14.75
CA GLN A 1068 1.71 -67.09 16.14
C GLN A 1068 2.87 -66.25 16.68
N GLY A 1069 3.47 -65.39 15.84
CA GLY A 1069 4.61 -64.56 16.19
C GLY A 1069 5.97 -65.26 16.04
N ASN A 1070 6.05 -66.37 15.32
CA ASN A 1070 7.34 -66.98 14.99
C ASN A 1070 7.94 -66.29 13.76
N PHE A 1071 9.23 -65.93 13.83
CA PHE A 1071 9.93 -65.30 12.71
C PHE A 1071 10.03 -66.24 11.51
N ILE A 1072 9.69 -65.73 10.32
CA ILE A 1072 9.78 -66.45 9.05
C ILE A 1072 11.04 -66.00 8.31
N GLU A 1073 11.11 -64.71 7.96
CA GLU A 1073 12.21 -64.13 7.20
C GLU A 1073 12.22 -62.60 7.32
N ARG A 1074 13.27 -61.97 6.77
CA ARG A 1074 13.31 -60.52 6.54
C ARG A 1074 13.73 -60.23 5.11
N PHE A 1075 13.13 -59.22 4.51
CA PHE A 1075 13.39 -58.80 3.14
C PHE A 1075 13.47 -57.27 3.03
N GLY A 1076 13.91 -56.77 1.88
CA GLY A 1076 14.30 -55.37 1.73
C GLY A 1076 15.77 -55.14 2.08
N GLY A 1077 16.08 -54.19 2.98
CA GLY A 1077 17.46 -53.95 3.40
C GLY A 1077 18.35 -53.32 2.31
N PRO A 1078 19.64 -53.72 2.23
CA PRO A 1078 20.60 -53.18 1.26
C PRO A 1078 20.16 -53.32 -0.21
N GLU A 1079 19.36 -54.34 -0.52
CA GLU A 1079 18.84 -54.56 -1.88
C GLU A 1079 17.81 -53.50 -2.27
N ALA A 1080 16.92 -53.16 -1.34
CA ALA A 1080 15.96 -52.08 -1.51
C ALA A 1080 16.58 -50.69 -1.35
N ARG A 1081 17.76 -50.57 -0.72
CA ARG A 1081 18.45 -49.29 -0.43
C ARG A 1081 17.55 -48.29 0.31
N PHE A 1082 16.90 -48.77 1.37
CA PHE A 1082 16.07 -47.91 2.21
C PHE A 1082 16.87 -46.79 2.88
N PHE A 1083 16.22 -45.67 3.16
CA PHE A 1083 16.78 -44.60 3.98
C PHE A 1083 15.68 -43.99 4.87
N HIS A 1084 15.62 -44.46 6.12
CA HIS A 1084 14.58 -44.09 7.09
C HIS A 1084 13.14 -44.30 6.59
N PRO A 1085 12.76 -45.50 6.14
CA PRO A 1085 11.40 -45.79 5.70
C PRO A 1085 10.43 -45.75 6.90
N ARG A 1086 9.18 -45.33 6.69
CA ARG A 1086 8.25 -45.05 7.81
C ARG A 1086 6.87 -45.69 7.67
N GLY A 1087 6.31 -45.72 6.47
CA GLY A 1087 5.01 -46.36 6.20
C GLY A 1087 5.18 -47.73 5.53
N LEU A 1088 4.33 -48.68 5.90
CA LEU A 1088 4.25 -50.02 5.31
C LEU A 1088 2.77 -50.38 5.10
N THR A 1089 2.40 -50.66 3.86
CA THR A 1089 1.04 -51.05 3.50
C THR A 1089 1.07 -52.37 2.73
N VAL A 1090 0.19 -53.29 3.10
CA VAL A 1090 -0.09 -54.52 2.35
C VAL A 1090 -1.42 -54.31 1.62
N PHE A 1091 -1.43 -54.60 0.32
CA PHE A 1091 -2.62 -54.46 -0.52
C PHE A 1091 -3.39 -55.79 -0.62
N ASP A 1092 -4.61 -55.73 -1.16
CA ASP A 1092 -5.53 -56.89 -1.26
C ASP A 1092 -4.98 -58.09 -2.07
N ASP A 1093 -3.96 -57.88 -2.91
CA ASP A 1093 -3.27 -58.93 -3.68
C ASP A 1093 -1.98 -59.42 -3.00
N ASP A 1094 -1.82 -59.11 -1.70
CA ASP A 1094 -0.64 -59.36 -0.85
C ASP A 1094 0.67 -58.70 -1.35
N SER A 1095 0.62 -57.91 -2.43
CA SER A 1095 1.72 -57.01 -2.77
C SER A 1095 1.79 -55.88 -1.74
N LEU A 1096 2.98 -55.29 -1.57
CA LEU A 1096 3.20 -54.33 -0.50
C LEU A 1096 3.96 -53.10 -0.98
N ALA A 1097 3.73 -51.97 -0.31
CA ALA A 1097 4.42 -50.72 -0.55
C ALA A 1097 5.05 -50.17 0.73
N VAL A 1098 6.24 -49.60 0.58
CA VAL A 1098 6.97 -48.93 1.65
C VAL A 1098 7.19 -47.47 1.27
N ALA A 1099 6.76 -46.56 2.14
CA ALA A 1099 7.09 -45.14 2.05
C ALA A 1099 8.51 -44.92 2.57
N ASP A 1100 9.46 -44.81 1.63
CA ASP A 1100 10.87 -44.62 1.93
C ASP A 1100 11.19 -43.12 2.07
N THR A 1101 10.85 -42.60 3.25
CA THR A 1101 10.83 -41.18 3.59
C THR A 1101 12.11 -40.45 3.19
N GLY A 1102 13.28 -40.99 3.52
CA GLY A 1102 14.54 -40.30 3.28
C GLY A 1102 15.02 -40.36 1.82
N THR A 1103 14.52 -41.28 0.99
CA THR A 1103 14.83 -41.29 -0.46
C THR A 1103 13.79 -40.53 -1.29
N GLY A 1104 12.67 -40.12 -0.70
CA GLY A 1104 11.56 -39.48 -1.41
C GLY A 1104 10.91 -40.43 -2.42
N GLN A 1105 10.80 -41.71 -2.09
CA GLN A 1105 10.26 -42.74 -2.98
C GLN A 1105 9.22 -43.63 -2.28
N ILE A 1106 8.27 -44.13 -3.06
CA ILE A 1106 7.44 -45.29 -2.68
C ILE A 1106 8.03 -46.52 -3.36
N LYS A 1107 8.30 -47.57 -2.60
CA LYS A 1107 8.92 -48.82 -3.09
C LYS A 1107 7.92 -49.96 -3.02
N PHE A 1108 7.78 -50.69 -4.12
CA PHE A 1108 6.81 -51.77 -4.28
C PHE A 1108 7.49 -53.14 -4.24
N PHE A 1109 6.87 -54.09 -3.57
CA PHE A 1109 7.32 -55.48 -3.51
C PHE A 1109 6.18 -56.43 -3.84
N ASP A 1110 6.54 -57.58 -4.40
CA ASP A 1110 5.60 -58.69 -4.61
C ASP A 1110 5.32 -59.44 -3.28
N PRO A 1111 4.33 -60.35 -3.25
CA PRO A 1111 4.00 -61.10 -2.03
C PRO A 1111 5.17 -61.92 -1.47
N ASP A 1112 6.12 -62.34 -2.32
CA ASP A 1112 7.32 -63.08 -1.89
C ASP A 1112 8.39 -62.16 -1.28
N GLY A 1113 8.19 -60.83 -1.28
CA GLY A 1113 9.11 -59.86 -0.70
C GLY A 1113 10.21 -59.36 -1.65
N ASN A 1114 10.08 -59.61 -2.96
CA ASN A 1114 11.01 -59.10 -3.96
C ASN A 1114 10.64 -57.68 -4.40
N LEU A 1115 11.61 -56.78 -4.51
CA LEU A 1115 11.39 -55.42 -5.00
C LEU A 1115 11.01 -55.44 -6.49
N THR A 1116 9.81 -54.98 -6.81
CA THR A 1116 9.26 -54.95 -8.18
C THR A 1116 9.42 -53.59 -8.86
N GLY A 1117 9.53 -52.52 -8.08
CA GLY A 1117 9.73 -51.17 -8.61
C GLY A 1117 9.69 -50.08 -7.55
N SER A 1118 9.78 -48.84 -8.01
CA SER A 1118 9.64 -47.65 -7.17
C SER A 1118 9.10 -46.48 -7.99
N THR A 1119 8.37 -45.58 -7.35
CA THR A 1119 7.98 -44.29 -7.92
C THR A 1119 8.42 -43.13 -7.03
N GLY A 1120 8.58 -41.96 -7.62
CA GLY A 1120 9.00 -40.74 -6.92
C GLY A 1120 10.50 -40.49 -6.91
N THR A 1121 10.82 -39.23 -6.65
CA THR A 1121 12.16 -38.70 -6.35
C THR A 1121 12.01 -37.54 -5.37
N VAL A 1122 13.07 -37.19 -4.65
CA VAL A 1122 13.08 -36.01 -3.77
C VAL A 1122 12.74 -34.74 -4.56
N GLY A 1123 11.69 -34.03 -4.14
CA GLY A 1123 11.31 -32.75 -4.73
C GLY A 1123 9.89 -32.31 -4.42
N THR A 1124 9.49 -31.20 -5.02
CA THR A 1124 8.20 -30.53 -4.78
C THR A 1124 7.25 -30.59 -5.98
N ALA A 1125 7.73 -31.03 -7.15
CA ALA A 1125 6.88 -31.17 -8.32
C ALA A 1125 5.83 -32.30 -8.14
N PRO A 1126 4.71 -32.28 -8.87
CA PRO A 1126 3.78 -33.41 -8.90
C PRO A 1126 4.48 -34.72 -9.29
N GLY A 1127 4.24 -35.79 -8.53
CA GLY A 1127 4.92 -37.09 -8.68
C GLY A 1127 6.33 -37.14 -8.08
N GLN A 1128 6.82 -36.06 -7.47
CA GLN A 1128 8.00 -36.05 -6.58
C GLN A 1128 7.54 -36.02 -5.12
N PHE A 1129 8.32 -36.59 -4.20
CA PHE A 1129 7.97 -36.63 -2.79
C PHE A 1129 9.07 -36.03 -1.92
N ASN A 1130 8.69 -35.27 -0.90
CA ASN A 1130 9.62 -34.85 0.13
C ASN A 1130 9.15 -35.39 1.48
N GLU A 1131 9.92 -36.33 2.03
CA GLU A 1131 9.59 -37.08 3.23
C GLU A 1131 8.19 -37.72 3.20
N PRO A 1132 7.90 -38.65 2.24
CA PRO A 1132 6.65 -39.41 2.25
C PRO A 1132 6.56 -40.27 3.51
N THR A 1133 5.41 -40.24 4.18
CA THR A 1133 5.21 -40.92 5.47
C THR A 1133 4.31 -42.13 5.38
N ASP A 1134 3.37 -42.15 4.43
CA ASP A 1134 2.44 -43.27 4.24
C ASP A 1134 1.91 -43.36 2.80
N VAL A 1135 1.39 -44.54 2.43
CA VAL A 1135 0.79 -44.80 1.11
C VAL A 1135 -0.38 -45.78 1.19
N LEU A 1136 -1.48 -45.47 0.50
CA LEU A 1136 -2.62 -46.38 0.28
C LEU A 1136 -2.87 -46.63 -1.20
N ARG A 1137 -3.58 -47.72 -1.52
CA ARG A 1137 -4.08 -48.04 -2.87
C ARG A 1137 -5.56 -48.35 -2.80
N ASP A 1138 -6.38 -47.64 -3.57
CA ASP A 1138 -7.81 -47.93 -3.67
C ASP A 1138 -8.10 -49.16 -4.55
N GLY A 1139 -9.37 -49.58 -4.60
CA GLY A 1139 -9.81 -50.71 -5.44
C GLY A 1139 -9.71 -50.47 -6.95
N GLN A 1140 -9.43 -49.24 -7.39
CA GLN A 1140 -9.18 -48.89 -8.80
C GLN A 1140 -7.69 -48.85 -9.15
N GLY A 1141 -6.81 -49.08 -8.17
CA GLY A 1141 -5.36 -49.03 -8.35
C GLY A 1141 -4.78 -47.62 -8.26
N THR A 1142 -5.52 -46.64 -7.76
CA THR A 1142 -5.04 -45.28 -7.47
C THR A 1142 -4.26 -45.25 -6.17
N TYR A 1143 -3.12 -44.56 -6.14
CA TYR A 1143 -2.32 -44.40 -4.93
C TYR A 1143 -2.57 -43.05 -4.26
N PHE A 1144 -2.59 -43.05 -2.93
CA PHE A 1144 -2.61 -41.85 -2.09
C PHE A 1144 -1.36 -41.81 -1.24
N VAL A 1145 -0.54 -40.77 -1.40
CA VAL A 1145 0.75 -40.63 -0.72
C VAL A 1145 0.70 -39.41 0.18
N ALA A 1146 0.93 -39.60 1.48
CA ALA A 1146 1.03 -38.50 2.44
C ALA A 1146 2.48 -38.04 2.60
N GLU A 1147 2.69 -36.72 2.64
CA GLU A 1147 4.01 -36.11 2.74
C GLU A 1147 4.08 -35.14 3.91
N ALA A 1148 5.13 -35.27 4.72
CA ALA A 1148 5.32 -34.41 5.87
C ALA A 1148 5.91 -33.04 5.49
N GLU A 1149 7.00 -33.01 4.71
CA GLU A 1149 7.74 -31.77 4.44
C GLU A 1149 7.11 -30.90 3.32
N ASN A 1150 6.30 -31.52 2.45
CA ASN A 1150 5.53 -30.81 1.42
C ASN A 1150 4.10 -30.44 1.87
N ASP A 1151 3.73 -30.75 3.11
CA ASP A 1151 2.41 -30.45 3.70
C ASP A 1151 1.22 -30.86 2.82
N ARG A 1152 1.29 -32.03 2.17
CA ARG A 1152 0.30 -32.45 1.16
C ARG A 1152 0.02 -33.94 1.14
N ILE A 1153 -1.12 -34.28 0.54
CA ILE A 1153 -1.40 -35.62 0.02
C ILE A 1153 -1.41 -35.53 -1.51
N GLN A 1154 -0.78 -36.49 -2.17
CA GLN A 1154 -0.85 -36.67 -3.62
C GLN A 1154 -1.66 -37.91 -3.98
N ARG A 1155 -2.58 -37.75 -4.92
CA ARG A 1155 -3.31 -38.83 -5.60
C ARG A 1155 -2.60 -39.13 -6.91
N LEU A 1156 -2.22 -40.38 -7.13
CA LEU A 1156 -1.48 -40.84 -8.30
C LEU A 1156 -2.25 -41.97 -8.98
N ASP A 1157 -2.17 -42.06 -10.30
CA ASP A 1157 -2.71 -43.20 -11.02
C ASP A 1157 -1.89 -44.49 -10.76
N GLY A 1158 -2.38 -45.62 -11.27
CA GLY A 1158 -1.69 -46.90 -11.18
C GLY A 1158 -0.30 -46.93 -11.84
N ALA A 1159 0.05 -45.93 -12.66
CA ALA A 1159 1.38 -45.75 -13.26
C ALA A 1159 2.27 -44.78 -12.46
N GLY A 1160 1.81 -44.30 -11.31
CA GLY A 1160 2.52 -43.35 -10.46
C GLY A 1160 2.56 -41.93 -11.01
N GLN A 1161 1.72 -41.59 -12.00
CA GLN A 1161 1.57 -40.23 -12.49
C GLN A 1161 0.65 -39.43 -11.58
N PRO A 1162 0.95 -38.15 -11.30
CA PRO A 1162 0.12 -37.32 -10.46
C PRO A 1162 -1.22 -37.04 -11.12
N LEU A 1163 -2.30 -37.35 -10.40
CA LEU A 1163 -3.68 -37.05 -10.78
C LEU A 1163 -4.17 -35.77 -10.08
N ASN A 1164 -3.93 -35.67 -8.78
CA ASN A 1164 -4.38 -34.55 -7.95
C ASN A 1164 -3.48 -34.41 -6.72
N GLN A 1165 -3.51 -33.26 -6.06
CA GLN A 1165 -2.86 -33.03 -4.77
C GLN A 1165 -3.62 -31.98 -3.96
N TRP A 1166 -3.57 -32.09 -2.64
CA TRP A 1166 -4.15 -31.10 -1.74
C TRP A 1166 -3.32 -30.93 -0.49
N THR A 1167 -3.45 -29.75 0.11
CA THR A 1167 -2.71 -29.37 1.31
C THR A 1167 -3.36 -29.98 2.55
N ILE A 1168 -2.50 -30.48 3.45
CA ILE A 1168 -2.83 -30.91 4.80
C ILE A 1168 -2.04 -30.04 5.80
N PRO A 1169 -2.41 -30.00 7.10
CA PRO A 1169 -1.64 -29.27 8.09
C PRO A 1169 -0.16 -29.72 8.13
N PRO A 1170 0.78 -28.80 8.40
CA PRO A 1170 2.19 -29.15 8.48
C PRO A 1170 2.50 -30.16 9.58
N SER A 1171 3.45 -31.06 9.31
CA SER A 1171 3.86 -32.09 10.25
C SER A 1171 5.34 -32.43 10.13
N LEU A 1172 5.97 -32.85 11.22
CA LEU A 1172 7.30 -33.44 11.15
C LEU A 1172 7.21 -34.89 10.64
N ALA A 1173 8.12 -35.32 9.77
CA ALA A 1173 8.09 -36.69 9.23
C ALA A 1173 8.08 -37.80 10.28
N LEU A 1174 8.57 -37.55 11.50
CA LEU A 1174 8.52 -38.56 12.57
C LEU A 1174 7.11 -38.77 13.06
N ASN A 1175 6.31 -37.70 13.18
CA ASN A 1175 4.92 -37.81 13.59
C ASN A 1175 4.01 -37.45 12.40
N GLY A 1176 4.42 -37.84 11.20
CA GLY A 1176 3.74 -37.46 9.98
C GLY A 1176 2.40 -38.18 9.81
N PRO A 1177 1.59 -37.68 8.87
CA PRO A 1177 0.25 -38.21 8.61
C PRO A 1177 0.31 -39.66 8.17
N HIS A 1178 -0.60 -40.46 8.72
CA HIS A 1178 -0.94 -41.79 8.25
C HIS A 1178 -2.38 -41.82 7.74
N LEU A 1179 -2.65 -42.73 6.82
CA LEU A 1179 -3.87 -42.80 6.05
C LEU A 1179 -4.62 -44.10 6.34
N ALA A 1180 -5.95 -44.04 6.41
CA ALA A 1180 -6.80 -45.22 6.32
C ALA A 1180 -8.04 -44.92 5.48
N PHE A 1181 -8.49 -45.88 4.67
CA PHE A 1181 -9.78 -45.75 4.01
C PHE A 1181 -10.93 -45.84 5.02
N ALA A 1182 -11.86 -44.92 4.91
CA ALA A 1182 -13.17 -44.98 5.54
C ALA A 1182 -14.09 -45.92 4.74
N PRO A 1183 -15.20 -46.40 5.34
CA PRO A 1183 -16.14 -47.29 4.65
C PRO A 1183 -16.88 -46.69 3.44
N ASP A 1184 -16.78 -45.38 3.21
CA ASP A 1184 -17.30 -44.68 2.03
C ASP A 1184 -16.18 -44.26 1.05
N ASP A 1185 -15.03 -44.92 1.12
CA ASP A 1185 -13.82 -44.67 0.33
C ASP A 1185 -13.17 -43.29 0.53
N SER A 1186 -13.67 -42.48 1.47
CA SER A 1186 -12.97 -41.28 1.94
C SER A 1186 -11.72 -41.62 2.77
N LEU A 1187 -10.84 -40.65 3.00
CA LEU A 1187 -9.54 -40.85 3.64
C LEU A 1187 -9.55 -40.30 5.06
N PHE A 1188 -9.36 -41.15 6.06
CA PHE A 1188 -8.94 -40.70 7.39
C PHE A 1188 -7.45 -40.36 7.38
N VAL A 1189 -7.10 -39.22 7.97
CA VAL A 1189 -5.74 -38.67 8.02
C VAL A 1189 -5.43 -38.24 9.44
N THR A 1190 -4.38 -38.80 10.03
CA THR A 1190 -3.90 -38.39 11.36
C THR A 1190 -3.01 -37.16 11.29
N GLN A 1191 -3.07 -36.30 12.30
CA GLN A 1191 -2.29 -35.07 12.38
C GLN A 1191 -1.77 -34.86 13.81
N ALA A 1192 -0.59 -35.41 14.09
CA ALA A 1192 -0.02 -35.46 15.43
C ALA A 1192 0.23 -34.07 16.03
N ASP A 1193 0.83 -33.15 15.27
CA ASP A 1193 1.23 -31.82 15.76
C ASP A 1193 0.01 -30.92 16.07
N SER A 1194 -1.11 -31.15 15.38
CA SER A 1194 -2.38 -30.45 15.67
C SER A 1194 -3.27 -31.19 16.69
N GLY A 1195 -2.95 -32.44 17.00
CA GLY A 1195 -3.78 -33.31 17.84
C GLY A 1195 -5.14 -33.59 17.21
N THR A 1196 -5.20 -33.85 15.90
CA THR A 1196 -6.47 -34.07 15.19
C THR A 1196 -6.48 -35.32 14.33
N LEU A 1197 -7.68 -35.87 14.15
CA LEU A 1197 -8.04 -36.80 13.09
C LEU A 1197 -8.89 -36.04 12.07
N GLN A 1198 -8.51 -36.07 10.80
CA GLN A 1198 -9.24 -35.43 9.72
C GLN A 1198 -9.78 -36.48 8.75
N ARG A 1199 -10.84 -36.13 8.02
CA ARG A 1199 -11.39 -36.95 6.94
C ARG A 1199 -11.48 -36.12 5.68
N TYR A 1200 -10.92 -36.60 4.58
CA TYR A 1200 -10.93 -35.96 3.27
C TYR A 1200 -11.67 -36.82 2.27
N ASP A 1201 -12.37 -36.20 1.31
CA ASP A 1201 -12.75 -36.95 0.11
C ASP A 1201 -11.49 -37.30 -0.72
N PRO A 1202 -11.58 -38.27 -1.64
CA PRO A 1202 -10.46 -38.65 -2.50
C PRO A 1202 -9.92 -37.54 -3.41
N ASP A 1203 -10.58 -36.37 -3.49
CA ASP A 1203 -10.13 -35.21 -4.27
C ASP A 1203 -9.55 -34.08 -3.41
N GLY A 1204 -9.51 -34.27 -2.10
CA GLY A 1204 -8.85 -33.38 -1.16
C GLY A 1204 -9.73 -32.35 -0.47
N ALA A 1205 -11.06 -32.44 -0.59
CA ALA A 1205 -11.95 -31.64 0.22
C ALA A 1205 -12.00 -32.20 1.65
N LEU A 1206 -11.74 -31.36 2.65
CA LEU A 1206 -11.90 -31.72 4.05
C LEU A 1206 -13.39 -31.90 4.37
N LEU A 1207 -13.78 -33.12 4.74
CA LEU A 1207 -15.14 -33.50 5.10
C LEU A 1207 -15.40 -33.32 6.59
N ASP A 1208 -14.51 -33.84 7.43
CA ASP A 1208 -14.67 -33.85 8.88
C ASP A 1208 -13.34 -33.64 9.61
N GLN A 1209 -13.39 -33.12 10.84
CA GLN A 1209 -12.24 -32.99 11.71
C GLN A 1209 -12.62 -33.19 13.17
N TRP A 1210 -11.85 -34.03 13.87
CA TRP A 1210 -12.02 -34.33 15.29
C TRP A 1210 -10.74 -34.05 16.07
N GLN A 1211 -10.83 -33.12 17.02
CA GLN A 1211 -9.83 -32.95 18.07
C GLN A 1211 -10.17 -33.76 19.34
N SER A 1212 -11.46 -34.05 19.51
CA SER A 1212 -12.01 -34.88 20.57
C SER A 1212 -13.23 -35.62 20.06
N ILE A 1213 -13.43 -36.85 20.53
CA ILE A 1213 -14.58 -37.69 20.25
C ILE A 1213 -15.15 -38.12 21.61
N ASP A 1214 -16.41 -37.80 21.85
CA ASP A 1214 -17.06 -37.91 23.16
C ASP A 1214 -16.27 -37.15 24.27
N GLN A 1215 -15.68 -37.88 25.22
CA GLN A 1215 -14.82 -37.32 26.29
C GLN A 1215 -13.33 -37.54 26.03
N MET A 1216 -12.97 -38.29 24.99
CA MET A 1216 -11.59 -38.61 24.65
C MET A 1216 -11.01 -37.52 23.75
N ARG A 1217 -9.78 -37.10 24.03
CA ARG A 1217 -9.06 -36.07 23.28
C ARG A 1217 -7.75 -36.63 22.73
N PHE A 1218 -7.50 -36.37 21.45
CA PHE A 1218 -6.23 -36.64 20.81
C PHE A 1218 -5.13 -35.68 21.31
N LEU A 1219 -3.97 -36.23 21.66
CA LEU A 1219 -2.78 -35.50 22.07
C LEU A 1219 -1.74 -35.49 20.95
N ALA A 1220 -1.43 -36.66 20.37
CA ALA A 1220 -0.57 -36.80 19.20
C ALA A 1220 -0.92 -38.09 18.43
N PRO A 1221 -2.03 -38.11 17.66
CA PRO A 1221 -2.43 -39.29 16.89
C PRO A 1221 -1.46 -39.53 15.72
N VAL A 1222 -1.00 -40.77 15.53
CA VAL A 1222 -0.03 -41.15 14.48
C VAL A 1222 -0.56 -42.29 13.62
N GLY A 1223 -0.34 -43.56 13.97
CA GLY A 1223 -0.80 -44.70 13.17
C GLY A 1223 -2.30 -44.91 13.25
N ILE A 1224 -2.87 -45.41 12.16
CA ILE A 1224 -4.31 -45.55 11.98
C ILE A 1224 -4.63 -46.81 11.18
N TYR A 1225 -5.66 -47.54 11.61
CA TYR A 1225 -6.15 -48.72 10.91
C TYR A 1225 -7.66 -48.82 11.02
N TYR A 1226 -8.33 -49.06 9.89
CA TYR A 1226 -9.76 -49.31 9.84
C TYR A 1226 -10.05 -50.78 9.52
N ASP A 1227 -10.72 -51.46 10.44
CA ASP A 1227 -11.21 -52.82 10.24
C ASP A 1227 -12.63 -52.78 9.68
N ALA A 1228 -12.77 -53.04 8.38
CA ALA A 1228 -14.06 -53.07 7.69
C ALA A 1228 -14.99 -54.19 8.20
N ASN A 1229 -14.45 -55.31 8.72
CA ASN A 1229 -15.25 -56.43 9.19
C ASN A 1229 -15.95 -56.11 10.50
N THR A 1230 -15.28 -55.38 11.40
CA THR A 1230 -15.83 -55.01 12.70
C THR A 1230 -16.33 -53.56 12.76
N ARG A 1231 -16.14 -52.78 11.69
CA ARG A 1231 -16.40 -51.32 11.62
C ARG A 1231 -15.69 -50.55 12.74
N ARG A 1232 -14.48 -50.96 13.08
CA ARG A 1232 -13.67 -50.33 14.14
C ARG A 1232 -12.51 -49.56 13.55
N LEU A 1233 -12.32 -48.34 14.03
CA LEU A 1233 -11.14 -47.53 13.76
C LEU A 1233 -10.21 -47.58 14.97
N TYR A 1234 -8.95 -47.91 14.73
CA TYR A 1234 -7.88 -47.93 15.71
C TYR A 1234 -6.95 -46.76 15.41
N VAL A 1235 -6.69 -45.91 16.38
CA VAL A 1235 -5.77 -44.78 16.26
C VAL A 1235 -4.76 -44.83 17.39
N THR A 1236 -3.48 -44.93 17.06
CA THR A 1236 -2.40 -44.84 18.05
C THR A 1236 -2.15 -43.38 18.41
N ASP A 1237 -1.94 -43.09 19.69
CA ASP A 1237 -1.59 -41.75 20.18
C ASP A 1237 -0.31 -41.83 21.01
N VAL A 1238 0.77 -41.31 20.43
CA VAL A 1238 2.12 -41.43 20.99
C VAL A 1238 2.24 -40.63 22.29
N ALA A 1239 1.60 -39.47 22.38
CA ALA A 1239 1.66 -38.62 23.57
C ALA A 1239 0.74 -39.12 24.69
N ALA A 1240 -0.35 -39.80 24.34
CA ALA A 1240 -1.22 -40.45 25.32
C ALA A 1240 -0.69 -41.82 25.79
N HIS A 1241 0.26 -42.42 25.06
CA HIS A 1241 0.75 -43.80 25.26
C HIS A 1241 -0.39 -44.83 25.16
N GLN A 1242 -1.31 -44.63 24.22
CA GLN A 1242 -2.54 -45.42 24.10
C GLN A 1242 -2.90 -45.72 22.64
N VAL A 1243 -3.72 -46.77 22.47
CA VAL A 1243 -4.47 -47.01 21.23
C VAL A 1243 -5.93 -46.72 21.51
N HIS A 1244 -6.51 -45.76 20.79
CA HIS A 1244 -7.91 -45.38 20.88
C HIS A 1244 -8.73 -46.21 19.88
N VAL A 1245 -9.83 -46.79 20.35
CA VAL A 1245 -10.73 -47.62 19.54
C VAL A 1245 -12.08 -46.95 19.39
N PHE A 1246 -12.53 -46.79 18.15
CA PHE A 1246 -13.80 -46.15 17.81
C PHE A 1246 -14.69 -47.09 17.02
N TRP A 1247 -16.00 -46.94 17.20
CA TRP A 1247 -16.98 -47.47 16.27
C TRP A 1247 -17.24 -46.43 15.17
N VAL A 1248 -17.25 -46.89 13.91
CA VAL A 1248 -17.52 -46.05 12.73
C VAL A 1248 -18.95 -46.27 12.27
N GLN A 1249 -19.79 -45.24 12.42
CA GLN A 1249 -21.17 -45.24 11.93
C GLN A 1249 -21.27 -44.46 10.62
N VAL A 1250 -21.92 -45.06 9.62
CA VAL A 1250 -22.11 -44.50 8.28
C VAL A 1250 -23.58 -44.16 8.08
N GLY A 1251 -23.91 -42.90 7.79
CA GLY A 1251 -25.29 -42.45 7.55
C GLY A 1251 -26.15 -42.29 8.82
N ASP A 1252 -27.44 -41.96 8.62
CA ASP A 1252 -28.46 -41.86 9.68
C ASP A 1252 -29.09 -43.23 10.01
N GLU A 1253 -28.29 -44.30 10.13
CA GLU A 1253 -28.81 -45.58 10.63
C GLU A 1253 -29.21 -45.42 12.11
N GLU A 1254 -30.50 -45.21 12.40
CA GLU A 1254 -31.08 -45.42 13.73
C GLU A 1254 -30.96 -46.91 14.08
N GLY A 1255 -30.04 -47.24 15.00
CA GLY A 1255 -29.87 -48.57 15.58
C GLY A 1255 -29.16 -48.53 16.92
#